data_AF-A0A3M6WF70-F1
#
_entry.id   AF-A0A3M6WF70-F1
#
_cell.length_a   1.000
_cell.length_b   1.000
_cell.length_c   1.000
_cell.angle_alpha   90.00
_cell.angle_beta   90.00
_cell.angle_gamma   90.00
#
_symmetry.space_group_name_H-M   'P 1'
#
loop_
_entity.id
_entity.type
_entity.pdbx_description
1 polymer ?
#
loop_
_entity_poly.entity_id
_entity_poly.type
_entity_poly.pdbx_seq_one_letter_code
_entity_poly.pdbx_strand_id
1 'polypeptide(L)'
;MDHEALKEQWSDIEDRDGVRLSWNTFPSSRMEASRLVVPIGALYTPLKEKQDGTPLLQYEPVTCRAPCRAVLNPFCQVDMRARIWICPFCLQRNNLPPHYKDISETQIPPELHPGSTTIEYRLSRPAPTPPIFVFVVDTCQEEDSLKALKDSIIMSLSLLPPHALVGLITFGTMAQVHELGYTECAKSYVFRGNKDYTAKQVQEMLGLAMPAGARPGMQQMQPQPGRPGPPPMGGAQARFLLPVQQCEFQLTNVLESLQKDPWPVANDKRNVRCTGVALSVATGLLETSFQNAGARVMLFTGGPATEGPGMVVGPELKEQMRSHHDIDRDNIKYYKKALKFYDGLAKRVAHNGHIVDIFAGCLDQVGLLEMKGMPNSTGGHMILTDSFTSSMYKQSFAKIFDTDADGNLAMGFNASLEVLTTKELKVTGLIGHAVSLNKKSSSVGETECGIGNTCSWKMCSIDPAASYGVYFEIAGQGGPAAASMQGGPQKGLIQFLTYYQHSGGQYHLRVTTVGRNMSGPSGDPAIAQSFDQEAAAVLMSRIAVFKAEVDDGPDVLRWVDRMLIRLCSRFAEYRKDDPTSFRLEKNFTLYPQFMFHLRRSQFLQVFNNSPDETAFYRHVLNHEDVGNSLIMIQPTLDSYTFDQDGGVP
;
A
#
# COMPACT_ATOMS: atom_id res chain seq x y z
N MET A 1 -33.70 -0.45 13.83
CA MET A 1 -33.21 0.57 12.87
C MET A 1 -33.40 -0.01 11.49
N ASP A 2 -33.83 0.77 10.50
CA ASP A 2 -33.89 0.27 9.13
C ASP A 2 -32.48 -0.06 8.63
N HIS A 3 -32.33 -1.13 7.86
CA HIS A 3 -31.02 -1.58 7.35
C HIS A 3 -30.40 -0.52 6.42
N GLU A 4 -31.22 0.19 5.64
CA GLU A 4 -30.72 1.25 4.75
C GLU A 4 -30.13 2.42 5.53
N ALA A 5 -30.77 2.83 6.62
CA ALA A 5 -30.24 3.86 7.51
C ALA A 5 -28.92 3.42 8.19
N LEU A 6 -28.77 2.14 8.52
CA LEU A 6 -27.49 1.60 9.03
C LEU A 6 -26.39 1.65 7.97
N LYS A 7 -26.73 1.32 6.72
CA LYS A 7 -25.78 1.37 5.59
C LYS A 7 -25.32 2.80 5.31
N GLU A 8 -26.25 3.77 5.31
CA GLU A 8 -25.94 5.19 5.18
C GLU A 8 -25.01 5.65 6.32
N GLN A 9 -25.30 5.26 7.56
CA GLN A 9 -24.43 5.56 8.70
C GLN A 9 -23.02 4.98 8.54
N TRP A 10 -22.87 3.77 7.98
CA TRP A 10 -21.55 3.19 7.72
C TRP A 10 -20.82 3.91 6.59
N SER A 11 -21.53 4.38 5.57
CA SER A 11 -20.98 5.23 4.50
C SER A 11 -20.47 6.56 5.07
N ASP A 12 -21.25 7.22 5.94
CA ASP A 12 -20.83 8.47 6.58
C ASP A 12 -19.55 8.28 7.42
N ILE A 13 -19.44 7.14 8.10
CA ILE A 13 -18.23 6.79 8.87
C ILE A 13 -17.05 6.52 7.91
N GLU A 14 -17.27 5.86 6.79
CA GLU A 14 -16.24 5.62 5.77
C GLU A 14 -15.75 6.92 5.14
N ASP A 15 -16.64 7.86 4.85
CA ASP A 15 -16.28 9.16 4.27
C ASP A 15 -15.54 10.05 5.27
N ARG A 16 -15.89 9.97 6.56
CA ARG A 16 -15.19 10.71 7.62
C ARG A 16 -13.87 10.09 8.04
N ASP A 17 -13.87 8.78 8.30
CA ASP A 17 -12.75 8.08 8.95
C ASP A 17 -11.94 7.17 8.01
N GLY A 18 -12.43 6.92 6.79
CA GLY A 18 -11.83 5.93 5.90
C GLY A 18 -11.92 4.51 6.45
N VAL A 19 -12.92 4.19 7.27
CA VAL A 19 -13.04 2.88 7.96
C VAL A 19 -14.39 2.21 7.70
N ARG A 20 -14.37 0.96 7.22
CA ARG A 20 -15.52 0.04 7.19
C ARG A 20 -15.21 -1.24 7.93
N LEU A 21 -16.09 -1.68 8.84
CA LEU A 21 -15.88 -2.88 9.65
C LEU A 21 -16.85 -4.01 9.28
N SER A 22 -16.39 -5.27 9.30
CA SER A 22 -17.27 -6.44 9.12
C SER A 22 -18.35 -6.55 10.20
N TRP A 23 -18.03 -6.13 11.43
CA TRP A 23 -18.94 -6.14 12.58
C TRP A 23 -18.87 -4.80 13.31
N ASN A 24 -20.00 -4.10 13.43
CA ASN A 24 -20.09 -2.81 14.12
C ASN A 24 -20.53 -2.92 15.60
N THR A 25 -20.68 -4.15 16.12
CA THR A 25 -20.78 -4.48 17.54
C THR A 25 -19.83 -5.63 17.82
N PHE A 26 -18.96 -5.48 18.81
CA PHE A 26 -17.94 -6.48 19.11
C PHE A 26 -18.42 -7.47 20.16
N PRO A 27 -18.22 -8.78 19.99
CA PRO A 27 -18.62 -9.77 20.98
C PRO A 27 -17.85 -9.58 22.29
N SER A 28 -18.55 -9.64 23.42
CA SER A 28 -17.97 -9.50 24.77
C SER A 28 -17.11 -10.69 25.20
N SER A 29 -17.19 -11.82 24.49
CA SER A 29 -16.45 -13.05 24.83
C SER A 29 -15.78 -13.71 23.62
N ARG A 30 -14.64 -14.38 23.86
CA ARG A 30 -13.96 -15.23 22.85
C ARG A 30 -14.86 -16.34 22.30
N MET A 31 -15.73 -16.89 23.15
CA MET A 31 -16.67 -17.94 22.76
C MET A 31 -17.72 -17.45 21.76
N GLU A 32 -18.20 -16.22 21.91
CA GLU A 32 -19.12 -15.62 20.95
C GLU A 32 -18.38 -15.16 19.69
N ALA A 33 -17.16 -14.63 19.83
CA ALA A 33 -16.30 -14.27 18.71
C ALA A 33 -16.01 -15.44 17.77
N SER A 34 -15.72 -16.64 18.30
CA SER A 34 -15.46 -17.83 17.48
C SER A 34 -16.69 -18.33 16.69
N ARG A 35 -17.89 -17.86 17.05
CA ARG A 35 -19.15 -18.15 16.36
C ARG A 35 -19.48 -17.16 15.25
N LEU A 36 -18.76 -16.04 15.12
CA LEU A 36 -18.98 -15.04 14.05
C LEU A 36 -18.64 -15.59 12.66
N VAL A 37 -17.70 -16.54 12.57
CA VAL A 37 -17.17 -17.13 11.33
C VAL A 37 -16.36 -16.12 10.50
N VAL A 38 -16.97 -15.01 10.09
CA VAL A 38 -16.26 -13.85 9.51
C VAL A 38 -15.49 -13.15 10.64
N PRO A 39 -14.18 -12.93 10.48
CA PRO A 39 -13.38 -12.26 11.51
C PRO A 39 -13.82 -10.80 11.71
N ILE A 40 -13.53 -10.26 12.89
CA ILE A 40 -13.61 -8.82 13.12
C ILE A 40 -12.48 -8.19 12.30
N GLY A 41 -12.83 -7.38 11.33
CA GLY A 41 -11.86 -6.71 10.47
C GLY A 41 -12.32 -5.33 10.09
N ALA A 42 -11.37 -4.49 9.69
CA ALA A 42 -11.58 -3.16 9.18
C ALA A 42 -10.87 -3.01 7.82
N LEU A 43 -11.59 -2.52 6.81
CA LEU A 43 -10.96 -1.87 5.66
C LEU A 43 -10.64 -0.44 6.08
N TYR A 44 -9.37 -0.06 6.04
CA TYR A 44 -8.89 1.24 6.44
C TYR A 44 -8.12 1.90 5.29
N THR A 45 -8.56 3.09 4.88
CA THR A 45 -7.96 3.91 3.85
C THR A 45 -7.28 5.13 4.50
N PRO A 46 -5.96 5.09 4.76
CA PRO A 46 -5.32 6.10 5.59
C PRO A 46 -5.42 7.49 5.00
N LEU A 47 -5.21 7.64 3.68
CA LEU A 47 -5.24 8.94 3.01
C LEU A 47 -6.59 9.30 2.39
N LYS A 48 -7.71 8.73 2.88
CA LYS A 48 -9.05 9.12 2.44
C LYS A 48 -9.19 10.66 2.44
N GLU A 49 -9.65 11.21 1.33
CA GLU A 49 -9.82 12.66 1.18
C GLU A 49 -10.90 13.16 2.14
N LYS A 50 -10.59 14.22 2.88
CA LYS A 50 -11.50 14.79 3.88
C LYS A 50 -12.52 15.68 3.20
N GLN A 51 -13.81 15.38 3.35
CA GLN A 51 -14.91 16.20 2.84
C GLN A 51 -15.42 17.23 3.87
N ASP A 52 -15.04 17.09 5.13
CA ASP A 52 -15.62 17.81 6.28
C ASP A 52 -14.89 19.13 6.64
N GLY A 53 -13.81 19.46 5.93
CA GLY A 53 -13.01 20.66 6.19
C GLY A 53 -12.20 20.61 7.50
N THR A 54 -12.01 19.42 8.11
CA THR A 54 -11.21 19.27 9.32
C THR A 54 -9.77 19.76 9.09
N PRO A 55 -9.28 20.76 9.86
CA PRO A 55 -8.02 21.43 9.56
C PRO A 55 -6.80 20.54 9.80
N LEU A 56 -5.74 20.77 9.02
CA LEU A 56 -4.40 20.26 9.30
C LEU A 56 -3.83 20.98 10.52
N LEU A 57 -3.53 20.24 11.59
CA LEU A 57 -3.00 20.79 12.83
C LEU A 57 -1.50 21.06 12.70
N GLN A 58 -1.08 22.29 12.98
CA GLN A 58 0.31 22.75 12.81
C GLN A 58 1.13 22.65 14.12
N TYR A 59 0.86 21.65 14.94
CA TYR A 59 1.54 21.41 16.20
C TYR A 59 1.72 19.92 16.48
N GLU A 60 2.59 19.58 17.43
CA GLU A 60 2.87 18.19 17.79
C GLU A 60 1.67 17.52 18.46
N PRO A 61 1.38 16.25 18.13
CA PRO A 61 0.30 15.49 18.73
C PRO A 61 0.52 15.28 20.24
N VAL A 62 -0.55 15.39 21.02
CA VAL A 62 -0.51 15.10 22.46
C VAL A 62 -0.58 13.59 22.69
N THR A 63 0.53 12.97 23.10
CA THR A 63 0.61 11.52 23.29
C THR A 63 0.53 11.09 24.75
N CYS A 64 -0.11 9.95 25.01
CA CYS A 64 -0.07 9.26 26.28
C CYS A 64 1.38 8.83 26.61
N ARG A 65 1.71 8.75 27.90
CA ARG A 65 3.02 8.25 28.36
C ARG A 65 3.32 6.84 27.85
N ALA A 66 4.60 6.59 27.61
CA ALA A 66 5.10 5.27 27.26
C ALA A 66 4.77 4.25 28.38
N PRO A 67 4.48 2.98 28.04
CA PRO A 67 4.61 2.38 26.71
C PRO A 67 3.41 2.57 25.77
N CYS A 68 2.30 3.17 26.23
CA CYS A 68 1.06 3.23 25.45
C CYS A 68 1.16 4.10 24.18
N ARG A 69 1.67 5.33 24.30
CA ARG A 69 1.85 6.29 23.18
C ARG A 69 0.60 6.62 22.34
N ALA A 70 -0.60 6.20 22.75
CA ALA A 70 -1.83 6.61 22.09
C ALA A 70 -1.97 8.13 22.04
N VAL A 71 -2.47 8.65 20.93
CA VAL A 71 -2.69 10.09 20.72
C VAL A 71 -4.03 10.51 21.33
N LEU A 72 -4.07 11.70 21.90
CA LEU A 72 -5.28 12.37 22.40
C LEU A 72 -6.36 12.35 21.31
N ASN A 73 -7.59 12.00 21.68
CA ASN A 73 -8.69 11.78 20.76
C ASN A 73 -10.03 12.01 21.48
N PRO A 74 -11.17 12.06 20.75
CA PRO A 74 -12.47 12.39 21.34
C PRO A 74 -12.99 11.40 22.38
N PHE A 75 -12.40 10.19 22.49
CA PHE A 75 -12.79 9.20 23.50
C PHE A 75 -12.02 9.36 24.83
N CYS A 76 -11.09 10.30 24.92
CA CYS A 76 -10.38 10.61 26.16
C CYS A 76 -11.29 11.34 27.16
N GLN A 77 -11.25 10.93 28.43
CA GLN A 77 -11.90 11.70 29.49
C GLN A 77 -10.97 12.85 29.90
N VAL A 78 -11.47 14.08 29.84
CA VAL A 78 -10.69 15.29 30.14
C VAL A 78 -11.26 15.99 31.36
N ASP A 79 -10.43 16.15 32.39
CA ASP A 79 -10.74 17.02 33.53
C ASP A 79 -10.08 18.38 33.29
N MET A 80 -10.89 19.33 32.84
CA MET A 80 -10.45 20.69 32.52
C MET A 80 -9.98 21.47 33.75
N ARG A 81 -10.50 21.16 34.95
CA ARG A 81 -10.13 21.85 36.20
C ARG A 81 -8.76 21.40 36.68
N ALA A 82 -8.54 20.08 36.73
CA ALA A 82 -7.26 19.51 37.10
C ALA A 82 -6.22 19.56 35.95
N ARG A 83 -6.67 19.88 34.73
CA ARG A 83 -5.88 19.89 33.49
C ARG A 83 -5.19 18.56 33.22
N ILE A 84 -5.97 17.49 33.38
CA ILE A 84 -5.53 16.11 33.13
C ILE A 84 -6.47 15.44 32.12
N TRP A 85 -5.96 14.44 31.42
CA TRP A 85 -6.76 13.56 30.58
C TRP A 85 -6.43 12.10 30.86
N ILE A 86 -7.42 11.24 30.70
CA ILE A 86 -7.31 9.80 30.92
C ILE A 86 -7.32 9.12 29.56
N CYS A 87 -6.23 8.41 29.25
CA CYS A 87 -6.11 7.67 28.00
C CYS A 87 -7.07 6.47 28.01
N PRO A 88 -7.95 6.29 27.02
CA PRO A 88 -8.93 5.20 27.03
C PRO A 88 -8.31 3.83 26.73
N PHE A 89 -7.09 3.80 26.18
CA PHE A 89 -6.38 2.55 25.85
C PHE A 89 -5.70 1.90 27.05
N CYS A 90 -5.11 2.69 27.95
CA CYS A 90 -4.35 2.20 29.11
C CYS A 90 -4.82 2.73 30.46
N LEU A 91 -5.83 3.61 30.47
CA LEU A 91 -6.40 4.28 31.66
C LEU A 91 -5.40 5.15 32.46
N GLN A 92 -4.23 5.42 31.89
CA GLN A 92 -3.22 6.29 32.49
C GLN A 92 -3.72 7.74 32.51
N ARG A 93 -3.51 8.43 33.64
CA ARG A 93 -3.68 9.87 33.77
C ARG A 93 -2.47 10.59 33.21
N ASN A 94 -2.70 11.57 32.34
CA ASN A 94 -1.70 12.39 31.68
C ASN A 94 -2.02 13.87 31.92
N ASN A 95 -1.01 14.71 32.04
CA ASN A 95 -1.21 16.16 32.15
C ASN A 95 -1.48 16.73 30.75
N LEU A 96 -2.38 17.72 30.66
CA LEU A 96 -2.53 18.50 29.43
C LEU A 96 -1.31 19.43 29.26
N PRO A 97 -0.85 19.64 28.02
CA PRO A 97 0.28 20.51 27.74
C PRO A 97 -0.05 21.99 28.00
N PRO A 98 0.96 22.86 28.20
CA PRO A 98 0.73 24.27 28.54
C PRO A 98 -0.09 25.06 27.50
N HIS A 99 -0.06 24.67 26.22
CA HIS A 99 -0.83 25.35 25.17
C HIS A 99 -2.34 25.07 25.23
N TYR A 100 -2.79 24.11 26.06
CA TYR A 100 -4.21 23.89 26.38
C TYR A 100 -4.62 24.52 27.71
N LYS A 101 -3.92 25.57 28.15
CA LYS A 101 -4.24 26.25 29.41
C LYS A 101 -5.67 26.79 29.46
N ASP A 102 -6.19 27.23 28.31
CA ASP A 102 -7.50 27.88 28.20
C ASP A 102 -8.62 26.90 27.80
N ILE A 103 -8.38 25.59 27.92
CA ILE A 103 -9.39 24.57 27.63
C ILE A 103 -10.65 24.76 28.48
N SER A 104 -11.80 24.78 27.81
CA SER A 104 -13.11 24.91 28.44
C SER A 104 -14.18 24.17 27.62
N GLU A 105 -15.40 24.05 28.14
CA GLU A 105 -16.52 23.41 27.41
C GLU A 105 -16.84 24.12 26.08
N THR A 106 -16.60 25.43 26.00
CA THR A 106 -16.79 26.23 24.78
C THR A 106 -15.55 26.30 23.89
N GLN A 107 -14.37 25.94 24.41
CA GLN A 107 -13.09 26.04 23.71
C GLN A 107 -12.36 24.70 23.83
N ILE A 108 -12.85 23.73 23.06
CA ILE A 108 -12.32 22.37 23.00
C ILE A 108 -11.27 22.30 21.88
N PRO A 109 -10.06 21.76 22.13
CA PRO A 109 -9.07 21.51 21.09
C PRO A 109 -9.64 20.69 19.92
N PRO A 110 -9.23 20.95 18.67
CA PRO A 110 -9.76 20.27 17.49
C PRO A 110 -9.79 18.73 17.57
N GLU A 111 -8.75 18.11 18.14
CA GLU A 111 -8.65 16.65 18.29
C GLU A 111 -9.55 16.04 19.38
N LEU A 112 -10.17 16.87 20.21
CA LEU A 112 -11.14 16.45 21.22
C LEU A 112 -12.58 16.69 20.77
N HIS A 113 -12.79 17.35 19.62
CA HIS A 113 -14.12 17.57 19.09
C HIS A 113 -14.77 16.22 18.71
N PRO A 114 -16.02 15.93 19.12
CA PRO A 114 -16.64 14.62 18.88
C PRO A 114 -16.74 14.21 17.41
N GLY A 115 -16.82 15.18 16.50
CA GLY A 115 -16.81 14.94 15.05
C GLY A 115 -15.42 14.69 14.45
N SER A 116 -14.34 14.99 15.17
CA SER A 116 -12.96 14.90 14.69
C SER A 116 -12.30 13.58 15.10
N THR A 117 -12.96 12.47 14.80
CA THR A 117 -12.40 11.12 15.06
C THR A 117 -11.19 10.81 14.19
N THR A 118 -11.06 11.50 13.05
CA THR A 118 -9.89 11.49 12.19
C THR A 118 -9.30 12.89 12.08
N ILE A 119 -8.03 13.03 12.45
CA ILE A 119 -7.31 14.30 12.36
C ILE A 119 -5.90 14.09 11.83
N GLU A 120 -5.29 15.16 11.34
CA GLU A 120 -3.95 15.12 10.77
C GLU A 120 -3.08 16.21 11.36
N TYR A 121 -1.86 15.84 11.70
CA TYR A 121 -0.85 16.70 12.29
C TYR A 121 0.31 16.86 11.31
N ARG A 122 0.70 18.11 11.08
CA ARG A 122 1.96 18.49 10.44
C ARG A 122 3.04 18.52 11.49
N LEU A 123 3.97 17.56 11.45
CA LEU A 123 5.03 17.44 12.45
C LEU A 123 6.11 18.49 12.22
N SER A 124 6.75 18.92 13.30
CA SER A 124 7.77 19.99 13.27
C SER A 124 9.04 19.58 12.52
N ARG A 125 9.25 18.28 12.34
CA ARG A 125 10.44 17.73 11.69
C ARG A 125 10.26 17.76 10.16
N PRO A 126 11.11 18.48 9.41
CA PRO A 126 11.09 18.42 7.96
C PRO A 126 11.52 17.03 7.46
N ALA A 127 11.02 16.65 6.29
CA ALA A 127 11.53 15.47 5.60
C ALA A 127 13.00 15.74 5.19
N PRO A 128 13.93 14.79 5.41
CA PRO A 128 15.35 15.02 5.17
C PRO A 128 15.71 15.10 3.69
N THR A 129 14.82 14.66 2.81
CA THR A 129 15.07 14.54 1.38
C THR A 129 13.77 14.79 0.62
N PRO A 130 13.80 15.54 -0.50
CA PRO A 130 12.64 15.66 -1.36
C PRO A 130 12.26 14.30 -1.99
N PRO A 131 11.04 14.15 -2.54
CA PRO A 131 10.67 12.95 -3.29
C PRO A 131 11.67 12.65 -4.41
N ILE A 132 11.98 11.38 -4.62
CA ILE A 132 12.92 10.91 -5.64
C ILE A 132 12.20 10.01 -6.63
N PHE A 133 12.40 10.22 -7.93
CA PHE A 133 11.83 9.42 -9.01
C PHE A 133 12.95 8.89 -9.91
N VAL A 134 13.08 7.57 -10.01
CA VAL A 134 14.08 6.90 -10.85
C VAL A 134 13.35 6.16 -11.96
N PHE A 135 13.46 6.67 -13.18
CA PHE A 135 12.89 6.02 -14.36
C PHE A 135 13.81 4.90 -14.83
N VAL A 136 13.29 3.67 -14.89
CA VAL A 136 14.01 2.47 -15.33
C VAL A 136 13.37 1.98 -16.64
N VAL A 137 13.98 2.30 -17.77
CA VAL A 137 13.37 2.22 -19.10
C VAL A 137 13.98 1.10 -19.93
N ASP A 138 13.15 0.16 -20.35
CA ASP A 138 13.49 -0.88 -21.31
C ASP A 138 13.59 -0.32 -22.74
N THR A 139 14.72 -0.55 -23.40
CA THR A 139 14.96 -0.14 -24.80
C THR A 139 14.78 -1.29 -25.80
N CYS A 140 14.45 -2.49 -25.36
CA CYS A 140 14.20 -3.65 -26.22
C CYS A 140 12.76 -3.69 -26.77
N GLN A 141 12.24 -2.58 -27.26
CA GLN A 141 10.84 -2.43 -27.70
C GLN A 141 10.73 -2.04 -29.18
N GLU A 142 9.50 -1.98 -29.69
CA GLU A 142 9.20 -1.39 -31.00
C GLU A 142 9.35 0.13 -30.96
N GLU A 143 9.70 0.75 -32.09
CA GLU A 143 10.02 2.18 -32.16
C GLU A 143 8.84 3.07 -31.75
N ASP A 144 7.63 2.76 -32.21
CA ASP A 144 6.42 3.53 -31.88
C ASP A 144 6.06 3.42 -30.40
N SER A 145 6.23 2.23 -29.81
CA SER A 145 6.02 1.99 -28.38
C SER A 145 7.04 2.76 -27.54
N LEU A 146 8.33 2.67 -27.91
CA LEU A 146 9.40 3.39 -27.23
C LEU A 146 9.20 4.91 -27.35
N LYS A 147 8.78 5.40 -28.52
CA LYS A 147 8.46 6.82 -28.72
C LYS A 147 7.33 7.28 -27.79
N ALA A 148 6.21 6.56 -27.75
CA ALA A 148 5.10 6.90 -26.87
C ALA A 148 5.47 6.86 -25.38
N LEU A 149 6.35 5.92 -24.99
CA LEU A 149 6.90 5.85 -23.64
C LEU A 149 7.75 7.08 -23.30
N LYS A 150 8.66 7.49 -24.19
CA LYS A 150 9.46 8.72 -24.00
C LYS A 150 8.56 9.94 -23.81
N ASP A 151 7.57 10.11 -24.68
CA ASP A 151 6.66 11.25 -24.64
C ASP A 151 5.91 11.30 -23.29
N SER A 152 5.50 10.14 -22.77
CA SER A 152 4.82 10.02 -21.48
C SER A 152 5.75 10.38 -20.32
N ILE A 153 7.01 9.91 -20.32
CA ILE A 153 7.99 10.24 -19.28
C ILE A 153 8.32 11.75 -19.32
N ILE A 154 8.55 12.31 -20.51
CA ILE A 154 8.83 13.76 -20.68
C ILE A 154 7.65 14.58 -20.14
N MET A 155 6.42 14.21 -20.49
CA MET A 155 5.21 14.85 -19.95
C MET A 155 5.18 14.78 -18.41
N SER A 156 5.51 13.62 -17.82
CA SER A 156 5.49 13.48 -16.36
C SER A 156 6.47 14.40 -15.63
N LEU A 157 7.57 14.81 -16.26
CA LEU A 157 8.52 15.76 -15.65
C LEU A 157 7.85 17.10 -15.30
N SER A 158 6.86 17.53 -16.10
CA SER A 158 6.08 18.74 -15.84
C SER A 158 5.09 18.61 -14.68
N LEU A 159 4.76 17.38 -14.28
CA LEU A 159 3.87 17.08 -13.16
C LEU A 159 4.64 16.92 -11.84
N LEU A 160 5.96 16.76 -11.91
CA LEU A 160 6.79 16.60 -10.73
C LEU A 160 7.07 17.93 -10.04
N PRO A 161 7.17 17.96 -8.70
CA PRO A 161 7.63 19.14 -7.99
C PRO A 161 9.03 19.57 -8.49
N PRO A 162 9.30 20.88 -8.71
CA PRO A 162 10.57 21.35 -9.28
C PRO A 162 11.82 20.93 -8.50
N HIS A 163 11.66 20.68 -7.19
CA HIS A 163 12.70 20.29 -6.25
C HIS A 163 12.83 18.78 -6.05
N ALA A 164 11.95 17.97 -6.65
CA ALA A 164 12.04 16.50 -6.63
C ALA A 164 13.29 16.03 -7.37
N LEU A 165 13.95 15.00 -6.88
CA LEU A 165 15.13 14.44 -7.53
C LEU A 165 14.70 13.44 -8.61
N VAL A 166 15.29 13.53 -9.80
CA VAL A 166 15.07 12.57 -10.88
C VAL A 166 16.37 11.87 -11.28
N GLY A 167 16.24 10.61 -11.67
CA GLY A 167 17.31 9.79 -12.23
C GLY A 167 16.81 8.92 -13.37
N LEU A 168 17.73 8.53 -14.26
CA LEU A 168 17.42 7.69 -15.42
C LEU A 168 18.36 6.48 -15.48
N ILE A 169 17.76 5.31 -15.59
CA ILE A 169 18.42 4.05 -15.92
C ILE A 169 17.75 3.50 -17.17
N THR A 170 18.53 3.19 -18.20
CA THR A 170 18.01 2.52 -19.39
C THR A 170 18.60 1.13 -19.50
N PHE A 171 17.84 0.16 -19.97
CA PHE A 171 18.34 -1.21 -20.08
C PHE A 171 17.85 -1.94 -21.32
N GLY A 172 18.67 -2.88 -21.77
CA GLY A 172 18.35 -3.88 -22.77
C GLY A 172 19.20 -5.11 -22.48
N THR A 173 20.16 -5.42 -23.35
CA THR A 173 21.20 -6.42 -23.06
C THR A 173 22.09 -6.01 -21.88
N MET A 174 22.24 -4.70 -21.67
CA MET A 174 23.06 -4.11 -20.60
C MET A 174 22.24 -3.06 -19.84
N ALA A 175 22.56 -2.80 -18.58
CA ALA A 175 21.93 -1.72 -17.80
C ALA A 175 22.85 -0.49 -17.79
N GLN A 176 22.29 0.70 -18.03
CA GLN A 176 23.03 1.95 -18.14
C GLN A 176 22.48 2.99 -17.15
N VAL A 177 23.32 3.47 -16.24
CA VAL A 177 22.98 4.55 -15.29
C VAL A 177 23.47 5.88 -15.88
N HIS A 178 22.55 6.80 -16.16
CA HIS A 178 22.87 8.08 -16.80
C HIS A 178 23.36 9.12 -15.78
N GLU A 179 24.46 9.81 -16.11
CA GLU A 179 25.02 10.90 -15.30
C GLU A 179 24.42 12.24 -15.77
N LEU A 180 23.31 12.63 -15.14
CA LEU A 180 22.57 13.85 -15.48
C LEU A 180 23.30 15.15 -15.07
N GLY A 181 24.32 15.07 -14.22
CA GLY A 181 25.08 16.26 -13.78
C GLY A 181 26.18 16.71 -14.73
N TYR A 182 26.45 15.94 -15.78
CA TYR A 182 27.49 16.25 -16.75
C TYR A 182 26.87 16.77 -18.04
N THR A 183 27.00 18.07 -18.30
CA THR A 183 26.29 18.76 -19.39
C THR A 183 27.06 18.81 -20.71
N GLU A 184 28.35 18.45 -20.72
CA GLU A 184 29.20 18.53 -21.92
C GLU A 184 28.82 17.46 -22.96
N CYS A 185 28.44 16.26 -22.51
CA CYS A 185 27.88 15.21 -23.36
C CYS A 185 27.07 14.19 -22.55
N ALA A 186 26.28 13.37 -23.23
CA ALA A 186 25.55 12.27 -22.60
C ALA A 186 26.53 11.20 -22.12
N LYS A 187 26.66 11.04 -20.80
CA LYS A 187 27.53 10.06 -20.16
C LYS A 187 26.69 9.05 -19.38
N SER A 188 26.99 7.76 -19.53
CA SER A 188 26.35 6.68 -18.79
C SER A 188 27.36 5.64 -18.31
N TYR A 189 27.02 4.96 -17.22
CA TYR A 189 27.79 3.87 -16.62
C TYR A 189 27.13 2.53 -16.95
N VAL A 190 27.88 1.62 -17.56
CA VAL A 190 27.33 0.38 -18.12
C VAL A 190 27.62 -0.82 -17.21
N PHE A 191 26.57 -1.53 -16.83
CA PHE A 191 26.58 -2.76 -16.04
C PHE A 191 26.21 -3.95 -16.92
N ARG A 192 26.91 -5.08 -16.74
CA ARG A 192 26.68 -6.32 -17.50
C ARG A 192 25.35 -6.94 -17.10
N GLY A 193 24.47 -7.20 -18.07
CA GLY A 193 23.13 -7.74 -17.83
C GLY A 193 23.09 -9.17 -17.28
N ASN A 194 24.19 -9.92 -17.38
CA ASN A 194 24.28 -11.31 -16.92
C ASN A 194 24.88 -11.48 -15.51
N LYS A 195 25.13 -10.39 -14.78
CA LYS A 195 25.78 -10.40 -13.47
C LYS A 195 24.92 -9.69 -12.42
N ASP A 196 24.83 -10.25 -11.23
CA ASP A 196 24.24 -9.56 -10.08
C ASP A 196 25.23 -8.59 -9.43
N TYR A 197 24.72 -7.46 -8.94
CA TYR A 197 25.51 -6.39 -8.33
C TYR A 197 24.97 -6.06 -6.94
N THR A 198 25.85 -6.14 -5.95
CA THR A 198 25.53 -5.71 -4.58
C THR A 198 25.51 -4.18 -4.49
N ALA A 199 24.79 -3.63 -3.50
CA ALA A 199 24.76 -2.19 -3.25
C ALA A 199 26.18 -1.58 -3.12
N LYS A 200 27.09 -2.28 -2.42
CA LYS A 200 28.50 -1.87 -2.30
C LYS A 200 29.23 -1.82 -3.64
N GLN A 201 29.02 -2.81 -4.52
CA GLN A 201 29.63 -2.81 -5.85
C GLN A 201 29.09 -1.65 -6.70
N VAL A 202 27.78 -1.37 -6.63
CA VAL A 202 27.18 -0.20 -7.29
C VAL A 202 27.81 1.09 -6.75
N GLN A 203 27.97 1.20 -5.42
CA GLN A 203 28.61 2.34 -4.76
C GLN A 203 30.04 2.59 -5.27
N GLU A 204 30.86 1.55 -5.33
CA GLU A 204 32.25 1.62 -5.78
C GLU A 204 32.35 1.96 -7.27
N MET A 205 31.56 1.30 -8.11
CA MET A 205 31.58 1.50 -9.57
C MET A 205 31.08 2.89 -9.99
N LEU A 206 30.08 3.42 -9.30
CA LEU A 206 29.57 4.76 -9.54
C LEU A 206 30.38 5.85 -8.81
N GLY A 207 31.31 5.48 -7.92
CA GLY A 207 32.09 6.43 -7.13
C GLY A 207 31.22 7.22 -6.14
N LEU A 208 30.24 6.56 -5.53
CA LEU A 208 29.31 7.17 -4.56
C LEU A 208 29.87 7.21 -3.13
N ALA A 209 30.99 6.53 -2.88
CA ALA A 209 31.63 6.57 -1.58
C ALA A 209 32.14 7.99 -1.26
N MET A 210 31.86 8.47 -0.06
CA MET A 210 32.50 9.68 0.46
C MET A 210 34.02 9.46 0.48
N PRO A 211 34.84 10.45 0.09
CA PRO A 211 36.29 10.31 0.17
C PRO A 211 36.70 9.94 1.61
N ALA A 212 37.40 8.82 1.77
CA ALA A 212 37.95 8.38 3.04
C ALA A 212 39.00 9.40 3.52
N GLY A 213 38.55 10.41 4.27
CA GLY A 213 39.41 11.52 4.70
C GLY A 213 38.69 12.65 5.46
N ALA A 214 37.37 12.77 5.35
CA ALA A 214 36.61 13.73 6.16
C ALA A 214 36.45 13.21 7.60
N ARG A 215 37.46 13.44 8.45
CA ARG A 215 37.35 13.27 9.90
C ARG A 215 36.36 14.31 10.46
N PRO A 216 35.44 13.96 11.37
CA PRO A 216 34.67 14.95 12.10
C PRO A 216 35.62 15.68 13.05
N GLY A 217 35.95 16.94 12.75
CA GLY A 217 36.68 17.81 13.68
C GLY A 217 37.91 18.56 13.16
N MET A 218 38.18 18.65 11.85
CA MET A 218 39.21 19.59 11.36
C MET A 218 38.62 20.95 10.96
N GLN A 219 39.18 21.99 11.57
CA GLN A 219 38.81 23.40 11.49
C GLN A 219 38.76 23.94 10.05
N GLN A 220 37.78 24.82 9.83
CA GLN A 220 37.61 25.66 8.64
C GLN A 220 38.93 26.35 8.28
N MET A 221 39.54 25.93 7.18
CA MET A 221 40.62 26.68 6.54
C MET A 221 40.00 27.75 5.64
N GLN A 222 40.42 29.01 5.84
CA GLN A 222 39.92 30.19 5.15
C GLN A 222 39.98 30.05 3.62
N PRO A 223 38.98 30.56 2.87
CA PRO A 223 39.01 30.53 1.41
C PRO A 223 40.06 31.51 0.86
N GLN A 224 40.96 30.98 0.05
CA GLN A 224 41.95 31.74 -0.73
C GLN A 224 41.29 32.25 -2.02
N PRO A 225 41.44 33.53 -2.42
CA PRO A 225 40.78 34.06 -3.61
C PRO A 225 41.45 33.51 -4.89
N GLY A 226 40.67 32.92 -5.80
CA GLY A 226 41.15 32.55 -7.15
C GLY A 226 41.13 31.06 -7.52
N ARG A 227 40.49 30.18 -6.72
CA ARG A 227 40.15 28.81 -7.14
C ARG A 227 38.64 28.68 -7.35
N PRO A 228 38.17 27.85 -8.30
CA PRO A 228 36.76 27.49 -8.38
C PRO A 228 36.30 27.02 -6.99
N GLY A 229 35.21 27.59 -6.49
CA GLY A 229 34.65 27.22 -5.20
C GLY A 229 34.37 25.71 -5.14
N PRO A 230 34.31 25.11 -3.94
CA PRO A 230 33.88 23.73 -3.81
C PRO A 230 32.51 23.53 -4.48
N PRO A 231 32.26 22.39 -5.12
CA PRO A 231 30.97 22.12 -5.75
C PRO A 231 29.83 22.28 -4.73
N PRO A 232 28.63 22.68 -5.18
CA PRO A 232 27.50 22.94 -4.31
C PRO A 232 27.20 21.71 -3.46
N MET A 233 26.64 21.94 -2.26
CA MET A 233 26.28 20.94 -1.25
C MET A 233 25.46 19.77 -1.82
N GLY A 234 26.15 18.78 -2.38
CA GLY A 234 25.59 17.54 -2.90
C GLY A 234 26.71 16.52 -2.95
N GLY A 235 26.55 15.38 -2.26
CA GLY A 235 27.52 14.30 -2.32
C GLY A 235 27.65 13.74 -3.75
N ALA A 236 28.54 12.77 -3.96
CA ALA A 236 28.80 12.18 -5.28
C ALA A 236 27.54 11.64 -6.01
N GLN A 237 26.45 11.39 -5.28
CA GLN A 237 25.12 11.01 -5.78
C GLN A 237 24.39 12.12 -6.56
N ALA A 238 24.72 13.40 -6.31
CA ALA A 238 24.12 14.54 -7.01
C ALA A 238 24.48 14.60 -8.51
N ARG A 239 25.33 13.68 -8.98
CA ARG A 239 25.65 13.51 -10.40
C ARG A 239 24.63 12.64 -11.15
N PHE A 240 23.93 11.78 -10.42
CA PHE A 240 22.94 10.83 -10.97
C PHE A 240 21.51 11.22 -10.64
N LEU A 241 21.31 11.88 -9.49
CA LEU A 241 19.99 12.27 -8.98
C LEU A 241 20.00 13.79 -8.75
N LEU A 242 19.26 14.51 -9.59
CA LEU A 242 19.24 15.98 -9.62
C LEU A 242 17.82 16.52 -9.52
N PRO A 243 17.62 17.72 -8.94
CA PRO A 243 16.32 18.38 -8.97
C PRO A 243 15.81 18.56 -10.41
N VAL A 244 14.52 18.29 -10.64
CA VAL A 244 13.88 18.43 -11.98
C VAL A 244 14.25 19.77 -12.62
N GLN A 245 14.08 20.88 -11.89
CA GLN A 245 14.36 22.23 -12.40
C GLN A 245 15.81 22.47 -12.85
N GLN A 246 16.75 21.62 -12.45
CA GLN A 246 18.17 21.73 -12.82
C GLN A 246 18.54 20.86 -14.02
N CYS A 247 17.83 19.76 -14.25
CA CYS A 247 18.18 18.77 -15.27
C CYS A 247 17.08 18.48 -16.29
N GLU A 248 15.91 19.14 -16.23
CA GLU A 248 14.77 18.93 -17.12
C GLU A 248 15.16 18.93 -18.60
N PHE A 249 15.90 19.95 -19.04
CA PHE A 249 16.37 20.06 -20.43
C PHE A 249 17.31 18.90 -20.81
N GLN A 250 18.28 18.58 -19.95
CA GLN A 250 19.22 17.50 -20.20
C GLN A 250 18.53 16.13 -20.22
N LEU A 251 17.64 15.86 -19.28
CA LEU A 251 16.88 14.62 -19.20
C LEU A 251 15.98 14.45 -20.42
N THR A 252 15.31 15.52 -20.86
CA THR A 252 14.50 15.54 -22.09
C THR A 252 15.35 15.20 -23.31
N ASN A 253 16.50 15.85 -23.50
CA ASN A 253 17.41 15.54 -24.61
C ASN A 253 17.89 14.08 -24.61
N VAL A 254 18.21 13.54 -23.43
CA VAL A 254 18.59 12.13 -23.31
C VAL A 254 17.43 11.23 -23.70
N LEU A 255 16.22 11.48 -23.20
CA LEU A 255 15.01 10.71 -23.50
C LEU A 255 14.65 10.75 -25.00
N GLU A 256 14.65 11.93 -25.62
CA GLU A 256 14.38 12.09 -27.05
C GLU A 256 15.39 11.31 -27.90
N SER A 257 16.67 11.39 -27.55
CA SER A 257 17.76 10.71 -28.28
C SER A 257 17.85 9.21 -28.04
N LEU A 258 17.13 8.64 -27.04
CA LEU A 258 17.15 7.20 -26.78
C LEU A 258 16.82 6.39 -28.04
N GLN A 259 17.57 5.32 -28.28
CA GLN A 259 17.32 4.41 -29.40
C GLN A 259 16.96 3.03 -28.86
N LYS A 260 16.47 2.17 -29.75
CA LYS A 260 16.32 0.74 -29.46
C LYS A 260 17.66 0.14 -29.04
N ASP A 261 17.62 -0.90 -28.20
CA ASP A 261 18.83 -1.67 -27.85
C ASP A 261 19.59 -2.06 -29.14
N PRO A 262 20.88 -1.71 -29.28
CA PRO A 262 21.61 -1.83 -30.55
C PRO A 262 21.98 -3.27 -30.90
N TRP A 263 21.75 -4.22 -30.00
CA TRP A 263 22.12 -5.62 -30.21
C TRP A 263 21.16 -6.29 -31.19
N PRO A 264 21.69 -6.92 -32.26
CA PRO A 264 20.84 -7.59 -33.25
C PRO A 264 20.17 -8.82 -32.65
N VAL A 265 18.91 -9.04 -33.02
CA VAL A 265 18.10 -10.15 -32.53
C VAL A 265 17.68 -11.01 -33.70
N ALA A 266 17.99 -12.31 -33.60
CA ALA A 266 17.63 -13.28 -34.64
C ALA A 266 16.11 -13.51 -34.66
N ASN A 267 15.56 -13.85 -35.82
CA ASN A 267 14.11 -14.00 -36.03
C ASN A 267 13.45 -15.07 -35.13
N ASP A 268 14.23 -16.05 -34.67
CA ASP A 268 13.79 -17.14 -33.79
C ASP A 268 14.04 -16.86 -32.30
N LYS A 269 14.43 -15.62 -31.96
CA LYS A 269 14.78 -15.21 -30.60
C LYS A 269 14.03 -13.96 -30.14
N ARG A 270 13.83 -13.90 -28.83
CA ARG A 270 13.44 -12.70 -28.07
C ARG A 270 14.64 -11.80 -27.86
N ASN A 271 14.38 -10.53 -27.61
CA ASN A 271 15.40 -9.58 -27.18
C ASN A 271 16.03 -10.03 -25.85
N VAL A 272 17.33 -9.78 -25.70
CA VAL A 272 18.05 -10.02 -24.45
C VAL A 272 17.77 -8.88 -23.49
N ARG A 273 17.11 -9.17 -22.36
CA ARG A 273 16.59 -8.18 -21.42
C ARG A 273 17.06 -8.49 -20.00
N CYS A 274 17.86 -7.59 -19.43
CA CYS A 274 18.42 -7.71 -18.09
C CYS A 274 17.62 -6.96 -17.00
N THR A 275 16.28 -7.07 -17.02
CA THR A 275 15.36 -6.35 -16.11
C THR A 275 15.75 -6.49 -14.64
N GLY A 276 16.14 -7.70 -14.20
CA GLY A 276 16.55 -7.92 -12.81
C GLY A 276 17.82 -7.17 -12.42
N VAL A 277 18.78 -7.03 -13.33
CA VAL A 277 19.99 -6.22 -13.10
C VAL A 277 19.66 -4.75 -13.04
N ALA A 278 18.82 -4.24 -13.95
CA ALA A 278 18.39 -2.84 -13.95
C ALA A 278 17.73 -2.45 -12.61
N LEU A 279 16.81 -3.28 -12.11
CA LEU A 279 16.19 -3.11 -10.79
C LEU A 279 17.18 -3.23 -9.63
N SER A 280 18.12 -4.17 -9.68
CA SER A 280 19.15 -4.35 -8.64
C SER A 280 20.10 -3.15 -8.56
N VAL A 281 20.48 -2.59 -9.70
CA VAL A 281 21.32 -1.38 -9.80
C VAL A 281 20.55 -0.15 -9.31
N ALA A 282 19.28 0.03 -9.71
CA ALA A 282 18.42 1.10 -9.22
C ALA A 282 18.28 1.05 -7.68
N THR A 283 18.02 -0.14 -7.16
CA THR A 283 17.95 -0.39 -5.72
C THR A 283 19.28 -0.06 -5.03
N GLY A 284 20.41 -0.50 -5.59
CA GLY A 284 21.74 -0.22 -5.05
C GLY A 284 22.11 1.27 -5.05
N LEU A 285 21.73 2.02 -6.09
CA LEU A 285 21.94 3.46 -6.18
C LEU A 285 21.20 4.20 -5.04
N LEU A 286 19.92 3.87 -4.83
CA LEU A 286 19.10 4.48 -3.79
C LEU A 286 19.50 4.02 -2.38
N GLU A 287 19.79 2.72 -2.19
CA GLU A 287 20.19 2.14 -0.90
C GLU A 287 21.51 2.73 -0.37
N THR A 288 22.39 3.17 -1.25
CA THR A 288 23.68 3.76 -0.87
C THR A 288 23.62 5.27 -0.66
N SER A 289 22.63 5.93 -1.25
CA SER A 289 22.54 7.40 -1.30
C SER A 289 21.43 7.98 -0.43
N PHE A 290 20.31 7.27 -0.29
CA PHE A 290 19.04 7.79 0.26
C PHE A 290 18.29 6.74 1.08
N GLN A 291 18.86 6.27 2.18
CA GLN A 291 18.20 5.32 3.08
C GLN A 291 17.06 5.98 3.86
N ASN A 292 15.92 5.29 3.99
CA ASN A 292 14.73 5.75 4.71
C ASN A 292 14.18 7.09 4.19
N ALA A 293 14.23 7.28 2.87
CA ALA A 293 13.69 8.44 2.17
C ALA A 293 12.65 7.99 1.14
N GLY A 294 11.64 8.83 0.88
CA GLY A 294 10.65 8.59 -0.17
C GLY A 294 11.26 8.59 -1.57
N ALA A 295 11.51 7.41 -2.12
CA ALA A 295 12.07 7.23 -3.46
C ALA A 295 11.27 6.18 -4.24
N ARG A 296 10.97 6.47 -5.51
CA ARG A 296 10.11 5.67 -6.37
C ARG A 296 10.88 5.24 -7.62
N VAL A 297 11.05 3.94 -7.77
CA VAL A 297 11.66 3.29 -8.93
C VAL A 297 10.54 2.89 -9.88
N MET A 298 10.48 3.51 -11.06
CA MET A 298 9.43 3.29 -12.03
C MET A 298 9.97 2.43 -13.18
N LEU A 299 9.64 1.14 -13.17
CA LEU A 299 10.06 0.20 -14.21
C LEU A 299 9.09 0.22 -15.38
N PHE A 300 9.58 0.54 -16.58
CA PHE A 300 8.84 0.42 -17.82
C PHE A 300 9.43 -0.74 -18.62
N THR A 301 8.67 -1.82 -18.80
CA THR A 301 9.12 -3.03 -19.48
C THR A 301 8.17 -3.43 -20.61
N GLY A 302 8.72 -3.75 -21.78
CA GLY A 302 7.95 -4.15 -22.95
C GLY A 302 8.00 -5.65 -23.24
N GLY A 303 8.21 -6.49 -22.22
CA GLY A 303 8.49 -7.92 -22.38
C GLY A 303 9.24 -8.54 -21.18
N PRO A 304 9.44 -9.87 -21.18
CA PRO A 304 9.98 -10.58 -20.03
C PRO A 304 11.50 -10.44 -19.89
N ALA A 305 12.02 -10.63 -18.68
CA ALA A 305 13.45 -10.75 -18.44
C ALA A 305 13.99 -12.05 -19.05
N THR A 306 14.98 -11.95 -19.94
CA THR A 306 15.53 -13.09 -20.71
C THR A 306 17.01 -13.36 -20.45
N GLU A 307 17.67 -12.52 -19.65
CA GLU A 307 19.06 -12.73 -19.24
C GLU A 307 19.31 -12.23 -17.81
N GLY A 308 20.23 -12.91 -17.13
CA GLY A 308 20.71 -12.52 -15.82
C GLY A 308 19.83 -12.96 -14.66
N PRO A 309 20.11 -12.44 -13.46
CA PRO A 309 19.26 -12.64 -12.29
C PRO A 309 17.82 -12.18 -12.56
N GLY A 310 16.84 -12.94 -12.09
CA GLY A 310 15.41 -12.63 -12.33
C GLY A 310 14.88 -13.07 -13.70
N MET A 311 15.65 -13.81 -14.51
CA MET A 311 15.18 -14.33 -15.80
C MET A 311 13.88 -15.13 -15.68
N VAL A 312 12.89 -14.81 -16.51
CA VAL A 312 11.54 -15.38 -16.53
C VAL A 312 11.41 -16.47 -17.59
N VAL A 313 12.03 -16.25 -18.75
CA VAL A 313 12.05 -17.19 -19.90
C VAL A 313 13.39 -17.07 -20.62
N GLY A 314 13.81 -18.10 -21.35
CA GLY A 314 15.00 -18.00 -22.21
C GLY A 314 14.75 -17.18 -23.48
N PRO A 315 15.82 -16.81 -24.19
CA PRO A 315 15.72 -16.00 -25.41
C PRO A 315 15.14 -16.76 -26.60
N GLU A 316 15.09 -18.09 -26.60
CA GLU A 316 14.60 -18.87 -27.75
C GLU A 316 13.06 -18.84 -27.83
N LEU A 317 12.47 -18.43 -28.96
CA LEU A 317 11.00 -18.33 -29.10
C LEU A 317 10.29 -19.69 -28.97
N LYS A 318 10.98 -20.78 -29.29
CA LYS A 318 10.49 -22.16 -29.09
C LYS A 318 10.28 -22.50 -27.60
N GLU A 319 10.98 -21.82 -26.69
CA GLU A 319 10.72 -21.91 -25.26
C GLU A 319 9.51 -21.02 -24.95
N GLN A 320 8.40 -21.65 -24.57
CA GLN A 320 7.14 -20.98 -24.29
C GLN A 320 7.18 -20.27 -22.94
N MET A 321 6.36 -19.22 -22.79
CA MET A 321 6.10 -18.62 -21.49
C MET A 321 5.37 -19.62 -20.59
N ARG A 322 5.69 -19.59 -19.30
CA ARG A 322 5.00 -20.40 -18.30
C ARG A 322 3.51 -20.06 -18.20
N SER A 323 2.69 -21.08 -18.03
CA SER A 323 1.26 -20.98 -17.68
C SER A 323 0.99 -21.37 -16.22
N HIS A 324 -0.23 -21.16 -15.74
CA HIS A 324 -0.64 -21.71 -14.42
C HIS A 324 -0.49 -23.23 -14.38
N HIS A 325 -0.81 -23.90 -15.49
CA HIS A 325 -0.68 -25.36 -15.60
C HIS A 325 0.77 -25.85 -15.46
N ASP A 326 1.73 -25.10 -16.03
CA ASP A 326 3.14 -25.41 -15.86
C ASP A 326 3.60 -25.24 -14.40
N ILE A 327 3.11 -24.18 -13.72
CA ILE A 327 3.40 -23.93 -12.31
C ILE A 327 2.84 -25.05 -11.44
N ASP A 328 1.58 -25.42 -11.64
CA ASP A 328 0.89 -26.47 -10.86
C ASP A 328 1.55 -27.84 -11.02
N ARG A 329 2.08 -28.14 -12.22
CA ARG A 329 2.80 -29.40 -12.51
C ARG A 329 4.29 -29.37 -12.18
N ASP A 330 4.76 -28.27 -11.59
CA ASP A 330 6.18 -27.99 -11.32
C ASP A 330 7.07 -28.07 -12.58
N ASN A 331 6.51 -27.82 -13.77
CA ASN A 331 7.21 -27.73 -15.05
C ASN A 331 7.76 -26.32 -15.31
N ILE A 332 8.50 -25.78 -14.32
CA ILE A 332 8.86 -24.36 -14.25
C ILE A 332 10.35 -24.16 -14.04
N LYS A 333 11.08 -23.98 -15.15
CA LYS A 333 12.55 -23.92 -15.18
C LYS A 333 13.14 -22.71 -14.43
N TYR A 334 12.50 -21.54 -14.53
CA TYR A 334 13.06 -20.28 -14.04
C TYR A 334 12.30 -19.67 -12.84
N TYR A 335 10.99 -19.93 -12.76
CA TYR A 335 10.05 -19.32 -11.80
C TYR A 335 10.59 -19.22 -10.37
N LYS A 336 10.95 -20.35 -9.74
CA LYS A 336 11.40 -20.39 -8.33
C LYS A 336 12.66 -19.54 -8.08
N LYS A 337 13.58 -19.48 -9.05
CA LYS A 337 14.82 -18.70 -8.93
C LYS A 337 14.55 -17.21 -9.12
N ALA A 338 13.70 -16.85 -10.08
CA ALA A 338 13.31 -15.47 -10.34
C ALA A 338 12.48 -14.89 -9.19
N LEU A 339 11.47 -15.62 -8.70
CA LEU A 339 10.67 -15.24 -7.54
C LEU A 339 11.57 -14.95 -6.31
N LYS A 340 12.48 -15.87 -5.99
CA LYS A 340 13.43 -15.68 -4.87
C LYS A 340 14.31 -14.44 -5.04
N PHE A 341 14.73 -14.14 -6.27
CA PHE A 341 15.56 -12.98 -6.57
C PHE A 341 14.78 -11.67 -6.35
N TYR A 342 13.59 -11.54 -6.94
CA TYR A 342 12.75 -10.35 -6.79
C TYR A 342 12.23 -10.18 -5.37
N ASP A 343 11.89 -11.25 -4.64
CA ASP A 343 11.55 -11.17 -3.21
C ASP A 343 12.73 -10.67 -2.37
N GLY A 344 13.97 -11.01 -2.75
CA GLY A 344 15.18 -10.50 -2.13
C GLY A 344 15.35 -8.99 -2.34
N LEU A 345 15.08 -8.51 -3.56
CA LEU A 345 15.05 -7.08 -3.86
C LEU A 345 13.91 -6.36 -3.12
N ALA A 346 12.71 -6.95 -3.09
CA ALA A 346 11.53 -6.36 -2.46
C ALA A 346 11.78 -6.07 -0.98
N LYS A 347 12.42 -7.01 -0.27
CA LYS A 347 12.83 -6.81 1.13
C LYS A 347 13.81 -5.66 1.30
N ARG A 348 14.80 -5.52 0.42
CA ARG A 348 15.79 -4.42 0.46
C ARG A 348 15.12 -3.07 0.21
N VAL A 349 14.31 -2.97 -0.83
CA VAL A 349 13.58 -1.76 -1.23
C VAL A 349 12.62 -1.33 -0.11
N ALA A 350 11.79 -2.26 0.39
CA ALA A 350 10.83 -1.97 1.46
C ALA A 350 11.53 -1.57 2.77
N HIS A 351 12.62 -2.24 3.14
CA HIS A 351 13.41 -1.88 4.32
C HIS A 351 13.90 -0.44 4.24
N ASN A 352 14.40 -0.01 3.08
CA ASN A 352 14.91 1.33 2.85
C ASN A 352 13.84 2.40 2.62
N GLY A 353 12.55 2.04 2.58
CA GLY A 353 11.46 3.01 2.36
C GLY A 353 11.29 3.44 0.92
N HIS A 354 11.81 2.65 -0.02
CA HIS A 354 11.71 2.88 -1.45
C HIS A 354 10.49 2.16 -2.03
N ILE A 355 10.07 2.57 -3.22
CA ILE A 355 8.87 2.11 -3.91
C ILE A 355 9.28 1.56 -5.26
N VAL A 356 8.67 0.47 -5.71
CA VAL A 356 8.85 -0.04 -7.07
C VAL A 356 7.50 -0.13 -7.77
N ASP A 357 7.34 0.67 -8.82
CA ASP A 357 6.23 0.60 -9.75
C ASP A 357 6.63 -0.24 -10.97
N ILE A 358 5.68 -0.99 -11.54
CA ILE A 358 5.88 -1.79 -12.75
C ILE A 358 4.83 -1.43 -13.79
N PHE A 359 5.28 -0.87 -14.89
CA PHE A 359 4.49 -0.56 -16.08
C PHE A 359 4.87 -1.54 -17.19
N ALA A 360 3.94 -2.40 -17.57
CA ALA A 360 4.08 -3.36 -18.64
C ALA A 360 3.32 -2.87 -19.88
N GLY A 361 4.05 -2.73 -21.00
CA GLY A 361 3.49 -2.44 -22.32
C GLY A 361 3.90 -3.54 -23.29
N CYS A 362 3.25 -4.70 -23.19
CA CYS A 362 3.59 -5.89 -23.98
C CYS A 362 2.35 -6.70 -24.32
N LEU A 363 2.33 -7.30 -25.52
CA LEU A 363 1.27 -8.21 -25.96
C LEU A 363 1.29 -9.57 -25.26
N ASP A 364 2.40 -9.93 -24.61
CA ASP A 364 2.60 -11.20 -23.88
C ASP A 364 3.05 -10.89 -22.44
N GLN A 365 3.18 -11.92 -21.62
CA GLN A 365 3.62 -11.83 -20.24
C GLN A 365 5.01 -11.21 -20.09
N VAL A 366 5.24 -10.46 -19.01
CA VAL A 366 6.52 -9.80 -18.69
C VAL A 366 7.20 -10.35 -17.44
N GLY A 367 6.54 -11.27 -16.72
CA GLY A 367 6.99 -11.78 -15.43
C GLY A 367 6.48 -10.98 -14.24
N LEU A 368 5.27 -10.40 -14.34
CA LEU A 368 4.62 -9.74 -13.19
C LEU A 368 4.45 -10.70 -12.01
N LEU A 369 4.17 -11.99 -12.26
CA LEU A 369 4.04 -12.95 -11.16
C LEU A 369 5.33 -13.06 -10.34
N GLU A 370 6.51 -13.11 -10.96
CA GLU A 370 7.79 -13.18 -10.25
C GLU A 370 8.16 -11.84 -9.62
N MET A 371 7.78 -10.73 -10.25
CA MET A 371 8.11 -9.40 -9.75
C MET A 371 7.10 -8.85 -8.74
N LYS A 372 5.92 -9.48 -8.56
CA LYS A 372 4.80 -8.95 -7.74
C LYS A 372 5.20 -8.58 -6.32
N GLY A 373 6.18 -9.30 -5.75
CA GLY A 373 6.68 -9.04 -4.39
C GLY A 373 7.21 -7.61 -4.23
N MET A 374 7.74 -7.01 -5.31
CA MET A 374 8.29 -5.65 -5.33
C MET A 374 7.19 -4.61 -5.06
N PRO A 375 6.18 -4.40 -5.93
CA PRO A 375 5.09 -3.45 -5.66
C PRO A 375 4.26 -3.84 -4.44
N ASN A 376 3.96 -5.13 -4.24
CA ASN A 376 3.14 -5.59 -3.10
C ASN A 376 3.78 -5.28 -1.74
N SER A 377 5.10 -5.31 -1.64
CA SER A 377 5.79 -4.99 -0.36
C SER A 377 5.93 -3.49 -0.13
N THR A 378 5.87 -2.67 -1.19
CA THR A 378 6.20 -1.26 -1.12
C THR A 378 5.01 -0.32 -1.34
N GLY A 379 3.84 -0.84 -1.75
CA GLY A 379 2.70 -0.02 -2.18
C GLY A 379 2.91 0.62 -3.56
N GLY A 380 3.78 0.06 -4.39
CA GLY A 380 3.98 0.56 -5.76
C GLY A 380 2.86 0.08 -6.70
N HIS A 381 2.66 0.77 -7.82
CA HIS A 381 1.64 0.41 -8.79
C HIS A 381 2.09 -0.74 -9.69
N MET A 382 1.13 -1.54 -10.12
CA MET A 382 1.30 -2.53 -11.19
C MET A 382 0.31 -2.18 -12.30
N ILE A 383 0.80 -1.84 -13.49
CA ILE A 383 -0.02 -1.51 -14.66
C ILE A 383 0.31 -2.48 -15.78
N LEU A 384 -0.68 -3.24 -16.24
CA LEU A 384 -0.56 -4.20 -17.32
C LEU A 384 -1.34 -3.71 -18.54
N THR A 385 -0.62 -3.42 -19.63
CA THR A 385 -1.19 -2.98 -20.92
C THR A 385 -0.50 -3.69 -22.08
N ASP A 386 -1.17 -3.68 -23.23
CA ASP A 386 -0.70 -4.25 -24.49
C ASP A 386 0.45 -3.45 -25.12
N SER A 387 0.44 -2.12 -24.95
CA SER A 387 1.45 -1.21 -25.50
C SER A 387 1.49 0.11 -24.75
N PHE A 388 2.65 0.77 -24.72
CA PHE A 388 2.79 2.15 -24.23
C PHE A 388 2.13 3.19 -25.14
N THR A 389 1.68 2.79 -26.34
CA THR A 389 0.86 3.66 -27.20
C THR A 389 -0.58 3.79 -26.69
N SER A 390 -1.05 2.82 -25.89
CA SER A 390 -2.42 2.73 -25.38
C SER A 390 -2.81 3.95 -24.53
N SER A 391 -4.04 4.43 -24.73
CA SER A 391 -4.58 5.51 -23.89
C SER A 391 -4.73 5.08 -22.43
N MET A 392 -4.98 3.79 -22.18
CA MET A 392 -5.06 3.25 -20.82
C MET A 392 -3.75 3.48 -20.07
N TYR A 393 -2.62 3.11 -20.67
CA TYR A 393 -1.30 3.37 -20.08
C TYR A 393 -1.08 4.86 -19.81
N LYS A 394 -1.27 5.71 -20.82
CA LYS A 394 -0.96 7.15 -20.72
C LYS A 394 -1.77 7.83 -19.62
N GLN A 395 -3.08 7.55 -19.55
CA GLN A 395 -3.95 8.12 -18.53
C GLN A 395 -3.64 7.57 -17.14
N SER A 396 -3.43 6.26 -17.00
CA SER A 396 -3.10 5.67 -15.71
C SER A 396 -1.73 6.14 -15.19
N PHE A 397 -0.74 6.33 -16.07
CA PHE A 397 0.56 6.87 -15.69
C PHE A 397 0.46 8.33 -15.23
N ALA A 398 -0.32 9.17 -15.93
CA ALA A 398 -0.54 10.56 -15.53
C ALA A 398 -1.23 10.67 -14.15
N LYS A 399 -2.26 9.84 -13.90
CA LYS A 399 -3.02 9.82 -12.64
C LYS A 399 -2.17 9.57 -11.40
N ILE A 400 -1.04 8.89 -11.53
CA ILE A 400 -0.12 8.68 -10.41
C ILE A 400 0.35 10.01 -9.85
N PHE A 401 0.46 11.05 -10.67
CA PHE A 401 0.93 12.38 -10.28
C PHE A 401 -0.20 13.36 -9.95
N ASP A 402 -1.42 12.87 -9.71
CA ASP A 402 -2.53 13.71 -9.26
C ASP A 402 -2.14 14.47 -7.99
N THR A 403 -2.62 15.71 -7.89
CA THR A 403 -2.29 16.63 -6.82
C THR A 403 -3.44 16.84 -5.85
N ASP A 404 -3.11 17.11 -4.59
CA ASP A 404 -4.05 17.58 -3.58
C ASP A 404 -4.53 19.01 -3.86
N ALA A 405 -5.43 19.51 -3.01
CA ALA A 405 -5.99 20.86 -3.10
C ALA A 405 -4.94 21.99 -2.96
N ASP A 406 -3.78 21.69 -2.37
CA ASP A 406 -2.66 22.63 -2.19
C ASP A 406 -1.63 22.53 -3.33
N GLY A 407 -1.87 21.68 -4.35
CA GLY A 407 -0.99 21.49 -5.51
C GLY A 407 0.24 20.62 -5.24
N ASN A 408 0.29 19.88 -4.13
CA ASN A 408 1.32 18.86 -3.90
C ASN A 408 0.85 17.50 -4.42
N LEU A 409 1.76 16.57 -4.69
CA LEU A 409 1.36 15.21 -5.10
C LEU A 409 0.50 14.56 -4.01
N ALA A 410 -0.63 13.96 -4.38
CA ALA A 410 -1.58 13.35 -3.43
C ALA A 410 -1.01 12.11 -2.71
N MET A 411 0.04 11.49 -3.26
CA MET A 411 0.70 10.34 -2.66
C MET A 411 1.55 10.71 -1.44
N GLY A 412 1.56 9.82 -0.45
CA GLY A 412 2.46 9.84 0.70
C GLY A 412 3.60 8.83 0.55
N PHE A 413 4.77 9.17 1.11
CA PHE A 413 5.98 8.35 1.01
C PHE A 413 6.44 7.84 2.37
N ASN A 414 7.22 6.75 2.36
CA ASN A 414 7.88 6.15 3.53
C ASN A 414 6.95 6.06 4.76
N ALA A 415 5.72 5.60 4.54
CA ALA A 415 4.71 5.59 5.58
C ALA A 415 4.89 4.40 6.53
N SER A 416 4.41 4.57 7.75
CA SER A 416 4.20 3.49 8.70
C SER A 416 2.84 3.61 9.37
N LEU A 417 2.18 2.47 9.53
CA LEU A 417 0.92 2.32 10.23
C LEU A 417 1.21 1.66 11.57
N GLU A 418 0.68 2.21 12.65
CA GLU A 418 0.62 1.57 13.95
C GLU A 418 -0.84 1.48 14.42
N VAL A 419 -1.21 0.31 14.93
CA VAL A 419 -2.57 0.04 15.41
C VAL A 419 -2.56 -0.20 16.91
N LEU A 420 -3.30 0.63 17.63
CA LEU A 420 -3.50 0.53 19.07
C LEU A 420 -4.94 0.08 19.36
N THR A 421 -5.10 -0.85 20.29
CA THR A 421 -6.42 -1.37 20.68
C THR A 421 -6.62 -1.28 22.19
N THR A 422 -7.86 -1.18 22.64
CA THR A 422 -8.18 -1.39 24.06
C THR A 422 -7.93 -2.84 24.46
N LYS A 423 -7.90 -3.12 25.76
CA LYS A 423 -7.53 -4.46 26.28
C LYS A 423 -8.43 -5.59 25.77
N GLU A 424 -9.67 -5.29 25.40
CA GLU A 424 -10.69 -6.23 24.93
C GLU A 424 -10.41 -6.78 23.52
N LEU A 425 -9.63 -6.04 22.71
CA LEU A 425 -9.38 -6.32 21.30
C LEU A 425 -7.87 -6.47 21.07
N LYS A 426 -7.48 -7.37 20.17
CA LYS A 426 -6.10 -7.51 19.69
C LYS A 426 -6.06 -7.52 18.17
N VAL A 427 -5.00 -6.98 17.58
CA VAL A 427 -4.74 -7.05 16.14
C VAL A 427 -4.03 -8.34 15.80
N THR A 428 -4.56 -9.10 14.84
CA THR A 428 -4.04 -10.40 14.39
C THR A 428 -3.21 -10.28 13.11
N GLY A 429 -3.40 -9.21 12.34
CA GLY A 429 -2.55 -8.86 11.21
C GLY A 429 -3.21 -7.95 10.19
N LEU A 430 -2.55 -7.80 9.05
CA LEU A 430 -2.93 -6.92 7.95
C LEU A 430 -2.81 -7.65 6.60
N ILE A 431 -3.77 -7.44 5.70
CA ILE A 431 -3.71 -7.85 4.28
C ILE A 431 -3.86 -6.61 3.40
N GLY A 432 -2.82 -6.33 2.63
CA GLY A 432 -2.65 -5.16 1.77
C GLY A 432 -1.17 -4.96 1.44
N HIS A 433 -0.83 -3.89 0.74
CA HIS A 433 0.53 -3.65 0.27
C HIS A 433 1.44 -3.05 1.36
N ALA A 434 2.08 -3.91 2.15
CA ALA A 434 2.91 -3.50 3.27
C ALA A 434 3.95 -4.56 3.69
N VAL A 435 4.85 -4.20 4.60
CA VAL A 435 5.74 -5.14 5.30
C VAL A 435 5.68 -4.96 6.81
N SER A 436 5.85 -6.04 7.57
CA SER A 436 5.88 -5.99 9.04
C SER A 436 7.10 -5.21 9.56
N LEU A 437 6.87 -4.32 10.52
CA LEU A 437 7.95 -3.68 11.30
C LEU A 437 8.34 -4.50 12.54
N ASN A 438 7.72 -5.68 12.74
CA ASN A 438 7.97 -6.59 13.87
C ASN A 438 7.84 -5.92 15.24
N LYS A 439 7.04 -4.84 15.33
CA LYS A 439 6.74 -4.16 16.58
C LYS A 439 5.77 -5.01 17.40
N LYS A 440 6.19 -5.37 18.62
CA LYS A 440 5.35 -6.06 19.60
C LYS A 440 4.76 -5.05 20.58
N SER A 441 3.53 -5.27 21.01
CA SER A 441 2.85 -4.46 22.01
C SER A 441 1.74 -5.27 22.68
N SER A 442 1.08 -4.67 23.68
CA SER A 442 -0.14 -5.26 24.26
C SER A 442 -1.29 -5.38 23.26
N SER A 443 -1.24 -4.71 22.11
CA SER A 443 -2.29 -4.79 21.09
C SER A 443 -2.18 -6.05 20.23
N VAL A 444 -1.03 -6.73 20.19
CA VAL A 444 -0.80 -7.88 19.29
C VAL A 444 -1.53 -9.13 19.80
N GLY A 445 -2.26 -9.80 18.92
CA GLY A 445 -2.99 -11.03 19.19
C GLY A 445 -2.12 -12.28 19.17
N GLU A 446 -2.72 -13.38 19.62
CA GLU A 446 -2.11 -14.73 19.58
C GLU A 446 -2.29 -15.39 18.21
N THR A 447 -3.40 -15.10 17.52
CA THR A 447 -3.65 -15.61 16.17
C THR A 447 -3.10 -14.69 15.09
N GLU A 448 -2.78 -15.26 13.93
CA GLU A 448 -2.19 -14.57 12.79
C GLU A 448 -3.13 -14.62 11.58
N CYS A 449 -3.37 -13.45 10.97
CA CYS A 449 -4.11 -13.30 9.73
C CYS A 449 -3.39 -12.33 8.80
N GLY A 450 -2.92 -12.81 7.64
CA GLY A 450 -2.09 -12.00 6.74
C GLY A 450 -0.70 -11.75 7.31
N ILE A 451 -0.22 -10.51 7.20
CA ILE A 451 1.03 -10.04 7.78
C ILE A 451 0.81 -9.77 9.27
N GLY A 452 0.88 -10.82 10.09
CA GLY A 452 0.59 -10.77 11.52
C GLY A 452 1.80 -10.59 12.41
N ASN A 453 1.65 -11.02 13.66
CA ASN A 453 2.71 -10.98 14.67
C ASN A 453 3.27 -9.57 14.95
N THR A 454 2.55 -8.52 14.61
CA THR A 454 2.95 -7.14 14.85
C THR A 454 1.72 -6.23 14.99
N CYS A 455 1.92 -5.05 15.55
CA CYS A 455 0.94 -3.97 15.52
C CYS A 455 1.41 -2.80 14.64
N SER A 456 2.47 -2.99 13.84
CA SER A 456 2.99 -1.92 13.00
C SER A 456 3.57 -2.44 11.68
N TRP A 457 3.25 -1.71 10.61
CA TRP A 457 3.62 -2.03 9.24
C TRP A 457 4.23 -0.82 8.55
N LYS A 458 5.12 -1.07 7.59
CA LYS A 458 5.68 -0.06 6.69
C LYS A 458 4.99 -0.16 5.34
N MET A 459 4.58 0.98 4.80
CA MET A 459 3.95 1.13 3.49
C MET A 459 4.76 2.20 2.77
N CYS A 460 5.66 1.81 1.85
CA CYS A 460 6.62 2.77 1.30
C CYS A 460 5.96 3.84 0.45
N SER A 461 4.83 3.53 -0.17
CA SER A 461 3.89 4.47 -0.77
C SER A 461 2.50 4.23 -0.23
N ILE A 462 1.74 5.31 -0.10
CA ILE A 462 0.30 5.33 0.14
C ILE A 462 -0.32 6.42 -0.74
N ASP A 463 -1.56 6.26 -1.15
CA ASP A 463 -2.32 7.27 -1.89
C ASP A 463 -3.77 7.29 -1.36
N PRO A 464 -4.63 8.22 -1.80
CA PRO A 464 -6.00 8.32 -1.30
C PRO A 464 -6.88 7.09 -1.54
N ALA A 465 -6.51 6.20 -2.47
CA ALA A 465 -7.24 4.95 -2.76
C ALA A 465 -6.69 3.75 -1.95
N ALA A 466 -5.43 3.80 -1.51
CA ALA A 466 -4.77 2.71 -0.81
C ALA A 466 -5.50 2.28 0.48
N SER A 467 -6.18 1.13 0.41
CA SER A 467 -6.97 0.56 1.50
C SER A 467 -6.39 -0.76 2.03
N TYR A 468 -6.42 -0.94 3.35
CA TYR A 468 -5.80 -2.06 4.06
C TYR A 468 -6.82 -2.83 4.89
N GLY A 469 -6.84 -4.16 4.74
CA GLY A 469 -7.65 -5.04 5.59
C GLY A 469 -6.90 -5.35 6.88
N VAL A 470 -7.34 -4.80 8.01
CA VAL A 470 -6.77 -5.03 9.34
C VAL A 470 -7.69 -5.95 10.13
N TYR A 471 -7.16 -7.03 10.70
CA TYR A 471 -7.93 -8.09 11.34
C TYR A 471 -7.69 -8.13 12.85
N PHE A 472 -8.73 -8.50 13.58
CA PHE A 472 -8.75 -8.44 15.03
C PHE A 472 -9.37 -9.70 15.66
N GLU A 473 -9.00 -9.94 16.91
CA GLU A 473 -9.57 -10.97 17.78
C GLU A 473 -9.94 -10.40 19.15
N ILE A 474 -10.83 -11.08 19.87
CA ILE A 474 -11.20 -10.73 21.23
C ILE A 474 -10.19 -11.32 22.22
N ALA A 475 -9.65 -10.48 23.12
CA ALA A 475 -8.59 -10.84 24.05
C ALA A 475 -9.04 -11.70 25.25
N GLY A 476 -10.29 -11.58 25.71
CA GLY A 476 -10.93 -12.42 26.73
C GLY A 476 -10.41 -12.33 28.18
N GLN A 477 -11.16 -11.64 29.06
CA GLN A 477 -11.62 -12.04 30.42
C GLN A 477 -12.46 -10.88 31.00
N GLY A 478 -13.57 -10.57 30.34
CA GLY A 478 -14.60 -9.69 30.87
C GLY A 478 -15.90 -10.46 30.91
N GLY A 479 -16.12 -11.27 31.95
CA GLY A 479 -17.49 -11.69 32.22
C GLY A 479 -18.37 -10.46 32.42
N PRO A 480 -19.71 -10.58 32.29
CA PRO A 480 -20.64 -9.47 32.49
C PRO A 480 -20.46 -8.72 33.83
N ALA A 481 -19.77 -9.32 34.81
CA ALA A 481 -19.38 -8.70 36.08
C ALA A 481 -18.38 -7.52 35.96
N ALA A 482 -17.66 -7.36 34.85
CA ALA A 482 -16.81 -6.17 34.64
C ALA A 482 -17.61 -4.94 34.16
N ALA A 483 -18.83 -5.15 33.63
CA ALA A 483 -19.71 -4.10 33.16
C ALA A 483 -20.44 -3.37 34.32
N SER A 484 -20.51 -3.95 35.51
CA SER A 484 -21.23 -3.37 36.66
C SER A 484 -20.43 -2.36 37.49
N MET A 485 -19.13 -2.17 37.21
CA MET A 485 -18.25 -1.27 37.98
C MET A 485 -18.03 0.12 37.33
N GLN A 486 -18.32 0.27 36.04
CA GLN A 486 -18.21 1.54 35.32
C GLN A 486 -19.54 1.78 34.61
N GLY A 487 -20.35 2.71 35.11
CA GLY A 487 -21.74 2.95 34.68
C GLY A 487 -21.88 3.50 33.25
N GLY A 488 -21.54 2.69 32.25
CA GLY A 488 -21.72 2.97 30.82
C GLY A 488 -21.41 1.74 29.95
N PRO A 489 -21.88 1.71 28.68
CA PRO A 489 -21.59 0.62 27.75
C PRO A 489 -20.09 0.53 27.49
N GLN A 490 -19.49 -0.66 27.68
CA GLN A 490 -18.10 -0.90 27.35
C GLN A 490 -17.90 -0.77 25.83
N LYS A 491 -16.84 -0.07 25.41
CA LYS A 491 -16.48 0.10 24.01
C LYS A 491 -15.11 -0.49 23.74
N GLY A 492 -14.98 -1.22 22.64
CA GLY A 492 -13.69 -1.54 22.05
C GLY A 492 -13.24 -0.37 21.18
N LEU A 493 -12.05 0.17 21.44
CA LEU A 493 -11.48 1.24 20.61
C LEU A 493 -10.30 0.74 19.79
N ILE A 494 -10.16 1.30 18.61
CA ILE A 494 -9.04 1.11 17.69
C ILE A 494 -8.52 2.50 17.32
N GLN A 495 -7.21 2.72 17.45
CA GLN A 495 -6.56 3.92 16.97
C GLN A 495 -5.50 3.54 15.93
N PHE A 496 -5.68 4.06 14.72
CA PHE A 496 -4.75 3.98 13.61
C PHE A 496 -3.86 5.21 13.62
N LEU A 497 -2.55 5.00 13.65
CA LEU A 497 -1.53 6.05 13.61
C LEU A 497 -0.74 5.88 12.31
N THR A 498 -0.98 6.74 11.34
CA THR A 498 -0.30 6.71 10.03
C THR A 498 0.71 7.85 9.96
N TYR A 499 1.98 7.51 10.11
CA TYR A 499 3.10 8.44 9.94
C TYR A 499 3.58 8.36 8.50
N TYR A 500 3.74 9.48 7.81
CA TYR A 500 4.24 9.46 6.43
C TYR A 500 4.96 10.75 6.06
N GLN A 501 5.80 10.68 5.04
CA GLN A 501 6.39 11.83 4.38
C GLN A 501 5.40 12.38 3.36
N HIS A 502 4.91 13.59 3.61
CA HIS A 502 4.11 14.36 2.66
C HIS A 502 4.97 14.84 1.50
N SER A 503 4.40 14.87 0.30
CA SER A 503 5.06 15.33 -0.93
C SER A 503 5.55 16.79 -0.83
N GLY A 504 4.87 17.62 -0.03
CA GLY A 504 5.30 18.98 0.33
C GLY A 504 6.53 19.08 1.25
N GLY A 505 7.22 17.97 1.55
CA GLY A 505 8.53 17.96 2.22
C GLY A 505 8.48 17.92 3.75
N GLN A 506 7.36 17.50 4.34
CA GLN A 506 7.19 17.39 5.79
C GLN A 506 6.69 16.03 6.22
N TYR A 507 6.91 15.68 7.49
CA TYR A 507 6.28 14.50 8.05
C TYR A 507 4.90 14.84 8.59
N HIS A 508 3.92 14.03 8.23
CA HIS A 508 2.57 14.12 8.75
C HIS A 508 2.27 12.88 9.62
N LEU A 509 1.39 13.07 10.60
CA LEU A 509 0.76 11.99 11.35
C LEU A 509 -0.75 12.13 11.18
N ARG A 510 -1.36 11.15 10.54
CA ARG A 510 -2.82 11.01 10.51
C ARG A 510 -3.27 10.04 11.60
N VAL A 511 -4.22 10.47 12.41
CA VAL A 511 -4.76 9.73 13.55
C VAL A 511 -6.24 9.51 13.35
N THR A 512 -6.65 8.25 13.25
CA THR A 512 -8.06 7.84 13.18
C THR A 512 -8.38 7.00 14.39
N THR A 513 -9.31 7.45 15.23
CA THR A 513 -9.76 6.70 16.41
C THR A 513 -11.23 6.33 16.25
N VAL A 514 -11.53 5.04 16.22
CA VAL A 514 -12.90 4.52 16.12
C VAL A 514 -13.25 3.70 17.36
N GLY A 515 -14.51 3.76 17.76
CA GLY A 515 -15.05 2.97 18.85
C GLY A 515 -16.30 2.21 18.44
N ARG A 516 -16.44 0.96 18.91
CA ARG A 516 -17.66 0.15 18.77
C ARG A 516 -18.09 -0.40 20.12
N ASN A 517 -19.39 -0.54 20.31
CA ASN A 517 -19.92 -1.10 21.54
C ASN A 517 -19.57 -2.60 21.63
N MET A 518 -19.29 -3.05 22.84
CA MET A 518 -19.27 -4.48 23.14
C MET A 518 -20.71 -5.01 23.25
N SER A 519 -20.94 -6.25 22.83
CA SER A 519 -22.23 -6.91 22.96
C SER A 519 -22.62 -7.13 24.41
N GLY A 520 -23.92 -7.25 24.65
CA GLY A 520 -24.47 -7.79 25.88
C GLY A 520 -24.12 -9.27 26.09
N PRO A 521 -24.87 -9.96 26.97
CA PRO A 521 -24.72 -11.40 27.17
C PRO A 521 -24.92 -12.20 25.87
N SER A 522 -24.45 -13.44 25.85
CA SER A 522 -24.47 -14.29 24.66
C SER A 522 -25.85 -14.36 23.99
N GLY A 523 -25.87 -14.20 22.67
CA GLY A 523 -27.11 -14.17 21.89
C GLY A 523 -27.72 -12.77 21.73
N ASP A 524 -26.95 -11.72 22.04
CA ASP A 524 -27.36 -10.33 21.79
C ASP A 524 -27.65 -10.12 20.28
N PRO A 525 -28.89 -9.74 19.90
CA PRO A 525 -29.23 -9.48 18.52
C PRO A 525 -28.44 -8.32 17.90
N ALA A 526 -27.87 -7.41 18.72
CA ALA A 526 -27.06 -6.30 18.25
C ALA A 526 -25.85 -6.75 17.40
N ILE A 527 -25.29 -7.94 17.67
CA ILE A 527 -24.19 -8.49 16.87
C ILE A 527 -24.65 -8.72 15.44
N ALA A 528 -25.72 -9.49 15.25
CA ALA A 528 -26.25 -9.81 13.93
C ALA A 528 -26.63 -8.53 13.19
N GLN A 529 -27.37 -7.62 13.84
CA GLN A 529 -27.81 -6.33 13.29
C GLN A 529 -26.65 -5.41 12.88
N SER A 530 -25.45 -5.63 13.42
CA SER A 530 -24.27 -4.81 13.14
C SER A 530 -23.37 -5.35 12.02
N PHE A 531 -23.76 -6.47 11.39
CA PHE A 531 -22.99 -7.11 10.33
C PHE A 531 -23.05 -6.29 9.04
N ASP A 532 -21.87 -5.87 8.57
CA ASP A 532 -21.71 -5.21 7.28
C ASP A 532 -21.28 -6.25 6.24
N GLN A 533 -22.27 -6.79 5.51
CA GLN A 533 -22.04 -7.83 4.50
C GLN A 533 -21.11 -7.40 3.35
N GLU A 534 -21.05 -6.10 3.04
CA GLU A 534 -20.20 -5.54 1.98
C GLU A 534 -18.74 -5.56 2.42
N ALA A 535 -18.43 -4.94 3.57
CA ALA A 535 -17.09 -4.95 4.13
C ALA A 535 -16.63 -6.39 4.46
N ALA A 536 -17.53 -7.22 4.99
CA ALA A 536 -17.25 -8.63 5.27
C ALA A 536 -16.91 -9.43 4.00
N ALA A 537 -17.59 -9.19 2.88
CA ALA A 537 -17.28 -9.85 1.62
C ALA A 537 -15.88 -9.48 1.12
N VAL A 538 -15.50 -8.20 1.19
CA VAL A 538 -14.17 -7.73 0.78
C VAL A 538 -13.07 -8.28 1.69
N LEU A 539 -13.25 -8.22 3.02
CA LEU A 539 -12.31 -8.80 3.99
C LEU A 539 -12.09 -10.30 3.75
N MET A 540 -13.18 -11.04 3.55
CA MET A 540 -13.09 -12.48 3.27
C MET A 540 -12.46 -12.78 1.91
N SER A 541 -12.67 -11.92 0.91
CA SER A 541 -12.02 -12.01 -0.40
C SER A 541 -10.51 -11.81 -0.29
N ARG A 542 -10.07 -10.81 0.49
CA ARG A 542 -8.64 -10.58 0.77
C ARG A 542 -8.00 -11.78 1.50
N ILE A 543 -8.68 -12.39 2.46
CA ILE A 543 -8.21 -13.64 3.09
C ILE A 543 -8.13 -14.77 2.07
N ALA A 544 -9.15 -14.96 1.23
CA ALA A 544 -9.17 -16.03 0.23
C ALA A 544 -8.02 -15.88 -0.78
N VAL A 545 -7.77 -14.66 -1.26
CA VAL A 545 -6.67 -14.36 -2.18
C VAL A 545 -5.31 -14.56 -1.51
N PHE A 546 -5.15 -14.12 -0.27
CA PHE A 546 -3.92 -14.35 0.50
C PHE A 546 -3.66 -15.86 0.69
N LYS A 547 -4.71 -16.65 0.99
CA LYS A 547 -4.61 -18.11 1.07
C LYS A 547 -4.23 -18.74 -0.27
N ALA A 548 -4.79 -18.24 -1.38
CA ALA A 548 -4.50 -18.71 -2.73
C ALA A 548 -3.08 -18.39 -3.23
N GLU A 549 -2.22 -17.76 -2.41
CA GLU A 549 -0.79 -17.65 -2.70
C GLU A 549 0.02 -18.87 -2.21
N VAL A 550 -0.54 -19.65 -1.28
CA VAL A 550 0.14 -20.78 -0.62
C VAL A 550 -0.64 -22.08 -0.79
N ASP A 551 -1.96 -22.03 -0.61
CA ASP A 551 -2.87 -23.17 -0.70
C ASP A 551 -3.35 -23.38 -2.14
N ASP A 552 -3.63 -24.63 -2.52
CA ASP A 552 -4.19 -24.96 -3.83
C ASP A 552 -5.59 -24.37 -4.03
N GLY A 553 -5.89 -23.92 -5.26
CA GLY A 553 -7.16 -23.29 -5.62
C GLY A 553 -8.42 -24.04 -5.14
N PRO A 554 -8.56 -25.36 -5.38
CA PRO A 554 -9.70 -26.15 -4.89
C PRO A 554 -9.89 -26.14 -3.37
N ASP A 555 -8.81 -26.07 -2.60
CA ASP A 555 -8.90 -26.05 -1.13
C ASP A 555 -9.31 -24.69 -0.61
N VAL A 556 -8.84 -23.61 -1.25
CA VAL A 556 -9.33 -22.25 -0.97
C VAL A 556 -10.82 -22.13 -1.25
N LEU A 557 -11.30 -22.68 -2.38
CA LEU A 557 -12.73 -22.67 -2.72
C LEU A 557 -13.57 -23.44 -1.69
N ARG A 558 -13.11 -24.63 -1.27
CA ARG A 558 -13.76 -25.40 -0.20
C ARG A 558 -13.76 -24.63 1.12
N TRP A 559 -12.70 -23.88 1.41
CA TRP A 559 -12.64 -23.02 2.59
C TRP A 559 -13.70 -21.91 2.53
N VAL A 560 -13.82 -21.20 1.40
CA VAL A 560 -14.86 -20.18 1.18
C VAL A 560 -16.26 -20.79 1.36
N ASP A 561 -16.54 -21.92 0.72
CA ASP A 561 -17.83 -22.61 0.82
C ASP A 561 -18.14 -23.03 2.27
N ARG A 562 -17.14 -23.54 3.01
CA ARG A 562 -17.29 -23.89 4.43
C ARG A 562 -17.58 -22.67 5.30
N MET A 563 -16.93 -21.54 5.04
CA MET A 563 -17.17 -20.30 5.80
C MET A 563 -18.58 -19.78 5.52
N LEU A 564 -19.03 -19.78 4.26
CA LEU A 564 -20.38 -19.40 3.88
C LEU A 564 -21.44 -20.28 4.57
N ILE A 565 -21.27 -21.60 4.51
CA ILE A 565 -22.20 -22.55 5.17
C ILE A 565 -22.24 -22.30 6.66
N ARG A 566 -21.08 -22.14 7.32
CA ARG A 566 -21.03 -21.88 8.78
C ARG A 566 -21.71 -20.57 9.17
N LEU A 567 -21.55 -19.52 8.37
CA LEU A 567 -22.21 -18.23 8.60
C LEU A 567 -23.73 -18.38 8.48
N CYS A 568 -24.21 -18.98 7.38
CA CYS A 568 -25.63 -19.20 7.14
C CYS A 568 -26.25 -20.09 8.23
N SER A 569 -25.58 -21.19 8.60
CA SER A 569 -26.07 -22.08 9.67
C SER A 569 -26.22 -21.38 11.02
N ARG A 570 -25.46 -20.29 11.25
CA ARG A 570 -25.49 -19.52 12.50
C ARG A 570 -26.52 -18.41 12.51
N PHE A 571 -26.65 -17.67 11.41
CA PHE A 571 -27.43 -16.42 11.35
C PHE A 571 -28.71 -16.51 10.50
N ALA A 572 -28.94 -17.62 9.80
CA ALA A 572 -30.20 -17.86 9.11
C ALA A 572 -31.26 -18.46 10.05
N GLU A 573 -32.52 -18.22 9.71
CA GLU A 573 -33.66 -18.92 10.28
C GLU A 573 -34.05 -20.07 9.36
N TYR A 574 -34.12 -21.29 9.89
CA TYR A 574 -34.55 -22.46 9.15
C TYR A 574 -35.01 -23.58 10.10
N ARG A 575 -35.86 -24.45 9.57
CA ARG A 575 -36.20 -25.74 10.19
C ARG A 575 -35.23 -26.79 9.69
N LYS A 576 -34.78 -27.63 10.61
CA LYS A 576 -33.89 -28.74 10.28
C LYS A 576 -34.58 -29.64 9.25
N ASP A 577 -33.81 -30.08 8.25
CA ASP A 577 -34.25 -31.00 7.20
C ASP A 577 -35.35 -30.44 6.26
N ASP A 578 -35.62 -29.12 6.28
CA ASP A 578 -36.53 -28.42 5.36
C ASP A 578 -35.85 -27.23 4.67
N PRO A 579 -35.29 -27.40 3.46
CA PRO A 579 -34.61 -26.34 2.72
C PRO A 579 -35.50 -25.14 2.36
N THR A 580 -36.82 -25.33 2.25
CA THR A 580 -37.75 -24.26 1.84
C THR A 580 -37.99 -23.22 2.94
N SER A 581 -37.65 -23.59 4.18
CA SER A 581 -37.79 -22.74 5.36
C SER A 581 -36.64 -21.74 5.53
N PHE A 582 -35.56 -21.84 4.75
CA PHE A 582 -34.36 -21.03 4.90
C PHE A 582 -34.59 -19.56 4.59
N ARG A 583 -34.31 -18.68 5.56
CA ARG A 583 -34.42 -17.23 5.46
C ARG A 583 -33.21 -16.52 6.07
N LEU A 584 -32.76 -15.45 5.44
CA LEU A 584 -31.72 -14.54 5.94
C LEU A 584 -32.34 -13.16 6.19
N GLU A 585 -31.86 -12.47 7.22
CA GLU A 585 -32.16 -11.06 7.44
C GLU A 585 -31.47 -10.18 6.38
N LYS A 586 -31.99 -8.96 6.14
CA LYS A 586 -31.54 -8.05 5.06
C LYS A 586 -30.02 -7.75 5.05
N ASN A 587 -29.42 -7.66 6.24
CA ASN A 587 -27.99 -7.52 6.50
C ASN A 587 -27.14 -8.73 6.08
N PHE A 588 -27.74 -9.88 5.77
CA PHE A 588 -27.02 -11.08 5.33
C PHE A 588 -27.40 -11.54 3.92
N THR A 589 -28.46 -10.99 3.30
CA THR A 589 -29.02 -11.54 2.05
C THR A 589 -28.07 -11.45 0.84
N LEU A 590 -27.22 -10.43 0.76
CA LEU A 590 -26.26 -10.25 -0.35
C LEU A 590 -24.97 -11.04 -0.12
N TYR A 591 -24.62 -11.37 1.12
CA TYR A 591 -23.36 -12.08 1.41
C TYR A 591 -23.20 -13.41 0.64
N PRO A 592 -24.21 -14.32 0.57
CA PRO A 592 -24.13 -15.51 -0.27
C PRO A 592 -23.93 -15.20 -1.76
N GLN A 593 -24.52 -14.10 -2.25
CA GLN A 593 -24.36 -13.66 -3.64
C GLN A 593 -22.92 -13.22 -3.91
N PHE A 594 -22.34 -12.40 -3.02
CA PHE A 594 -20.93 -12.01 -3.13
C PHE A 594 -19.99 -13.23 -3.12
N MET A 595 -20.22 -14.19 -2.22
CA MET A 595 -19.41 -15.42 -2.18
C MET A 595 -19.57 -16.28 -3.45
N PHE A 596 -20.77 -16.30 -4.04
CA PHE A 596 -21.03 -16.97 -5.32
C PHE A 596 -20.28 -16.33 -6.50
N HIS A 597 -20.13 -15.01 -6.52
CA HIS A 597 -19.34 -14.32 -7.54
C HIS A 597 -17.84 -14.47 -7.26
N LEU A 598 -17.39 -14.28 -6.02
CA LEU A 598 -15.99 -14.45 -5.60
C LEU A 598 -15.43 -15.81 -6.00
N ARG A 599 -16.12 -16.91 -5.67
CA ARG A 599 -15.66 -18.28 -5.95
C ARG A 599 -15.50 -18.61 -7.45
N ARG A 600 -16.07 -17.78 -8.33
CA ARG A 600 -16.01 -17.91 -9.80
C ARG A 600 -15.22 -16.81 -10.48
N SER A 601 -14.79 -15.81 -9.72
CA SER A 601 -14.00 -14.68 -10.20
C SER A 601 -12.58 -15.11 -10.58
N GLN A 602 -11.94 -14.28 -11.40
CA GLN A 602 -10.53 -14.42 -11.80
C GLN A 602 -9.53 -14.37 -10.62
N PHE A 603 -9.96 -13.93 -9.43
CA PHE A 603 -9.12 -13.96 -8.24
C PHE A 603 -8.81 -15.38 -7.76
N LEU A 604 -9.78 -16.31 -7.90
CA LEU A 604 -9.70 -17.69 -7.40
C LEU A 604 -9.74 -18.73 -8.53
N GLN A 605 -10.48 -18.47 -9.61
CA GLN A 605 -10.51 -19.33 -10.80
C GLN A 605 -9.58 -18.76 -11.87
N VAL A 606 -8.38 -19.30 -11.95
CA VAL A 606 -7.32 -18.76 -12.82
C VAL A 606 -7.34 -19.35 -14.24
N PHE A 607 -8.29 -20.25 -14.55
CA PHE A 607 -8.47 -20.75 -15.91
C PHE A 607 -8.79 -19.60 -16.87
N ASN A 608 -8.24 -19.66 -18.10
CA ASN A 608 -8.27 -18.57 -19.09
C ASN A 608 -7.55 -17.28 -18.70
N ASN A 609 -6.78 -17.26 -17.61
CA ASN A 609 -5.92 -16.14 -17.25
C ASN A 609 -4.46 -16.58 -17.33
N SER A 610 -3.59 -15.68 -17.73
CA SER A 610 -2.16 -15.84 -17.53
C SER A 610 -1.79 -15.62 -16.06
N PRO A 611 -0.64 -16.14 -15.61
CA PRO A 611 -0.19 -15.86 -14.25
C PRO A 611 0.14 -14.39 -13.97
N ASP A 612 0.53 -13.62 -14.98
CA ASP A 612 0.74 -12.17 -14.85
C ASP A 612 -0.58 -11.40 -14.66
N GLU A 613 -1.62 -11.72 -15.41
CA GLU A 613 -2.97 -11.14 -15.23
C GLU A 613 -3.51 -11.46 -13.83
N THR A 614 -3.35 -12.71 -13.38
CA THR A 614 -3.77 -13.11 -12.03
C THR A 614 -3.02 -12.32 -10.95
N ALA A 615 -1.71 -12.11 -11.12
CA ALA A 615 -0.92 -11.28 -10.20
C ALA A 615 -1.41 -9.82 -10.18
N PHE A 616 -1.72 -9.26 -11.35
CA PHE A 616 -2.28 -7.91 -11.49
C PHE A 616 -3.65 -7.77 -10.81
N TYR A 617 -4.61 -8.66 -11.08
CA TYR A 617 -5.94 -8.58 -10.47
C TYR A 617 -5.89 -8.68 -8.95
N ARG A 618 -5.07 -9.60 -8.42
CA ARG A 618 -4.87 -9.75 -6.97
C ARG A 618 -4.16 -8.55 -6.35
N HIS A 619 -3.24 -7.91 -7.09
CA HIS A 619 -2.59 -6.68 -6.65
C HIS A 619 -3.62 -5.54 -6.49
N VAL A 620 -4.48 -5.33 -7.49
CA VAL A 620 -5.51 -4.28 -7.46
C VAL A 620 -6.52 -4.52 -6.34
N LEU A 621 -7.02 -5.76 -6.15
CA LEU A 621 -7.98 -6.07 -5.08
C LEU A 621 -7.46 -5.72 -3.68
N ASN A 622 -6.15 -5.85 -3.46
CA ASN A 622 -5.52 -5.55 -2.18
C ASN A 622 -5.17 -4.06 -2.00
N HIS A 623 -5.37 -3.25 -3.04
CA HIS A 623 -5.21 -1.80 -3.03
C HIS A 623 -6.55 -1.08 -2.84
N GLU A 624 -7.60 -1.55 -3.51
CA GLU A 624 -8.90 -0.86 -3.61
C GLU A 624 -9.74 -0.88 -2.32
N ASP A 625 -10.63 0.13 -2.20
CA ASP A 625 -11.61 0.26 -1.11
C ASP A 625 -12.77 -0.75 -1.20
N VAL A 626 -13.78 -0.62 -0.32
CA VAL A 626 -14.93 -1.53 -0.30
C VAL A 626 -15.73 -1.44 -1.60
N GLY A 627 -16.04 -0.23 -2.07
CA GLY A 627 -16.88 -0.02 -3.25
C GLY A 627 -16.26 -0.63 -4.50
N ASN A 628 -15.02 -0.28 -4.80
CA ASN A 628 -14.30 -0.78 -5.97
C ASN A 628 -14.06 -2.30 -5.87
N SER A 629 -13.71 -2.80 -4.68
CA SER A 629 -13.54 -4.25 -4.47
C SER A 629 -14.83 -5.03 -4.71
N LEU A 630 -15.99 -4.48 -4.36
CA LEU A 630 -17.28 -5.13 -4.64
C LEU A 630 -17.59 -5.19 -6.12
N ILE A 631 -17.33 -4.10 -6.87
CA ILE A 631 -17.50 -4.09 -8.34
C ILE A 631 -16.59 -5.14 -8.99
N MET A 632 -15.36 -5.26 -8.48
CA MET A 632 -14.40 -6.28 -8.93
C MET A 632 -14.88 -7.71 -8.67
N ILE A 633 -15.55 -7.96 -7.55
CA ILE A 633 -16.11 -9.27 -7.20
C ILE A 633 -17.40 -9.55 -7.98
N GLN A 634 -18.33 -8.61 -7.95
CA GLN A 634 -19.66 -8.65 -8.56
C GLN A 634 -19.86 -7.38 -9.42
N PRO A 635 -19.61 -7.47 -10.73
CA PRO A 635 -19.82 -6.34 -11.64
C PRO A 635 -21.26 -5.85 -11.62
N THR A 636 -21.44 -4.54 -11.72
CA THR A 636 -22.76 -3.89 -11.84
C THR A 636 -23.31 -4.04 -13.26
N LEU A 637 -24.64 -4.11 -13.38
CA LEU A 637 -25.32 -4.23 -14.67
C LEU A 637 -26.60 -3.39 -14.65
N ASP A 638 -26.54 -2.19 -15.23
CA ASP A 638 -27.71 -1.30 -15.27
C ASP A 638 -28.49 -1.45 -16.58
N SER A 639 -29.83 -1.49 -16.47
CA SER A 639 -30.78 -1.51 -17.59
C SER A 639 -31.38 -0.13 -17.82
N TYR A 640 -31.40 0.31 -19.08
CA TYR A 640 -32.00 1.57 -19.51
C TYR A 640 -33.21 1.28 -20.41
N THR A 641 -34.39 1.79 -20.05
CA THR A 641 -35.64 1.58 -20.80
C THR A 641 -36.34 2.89 -21.12
N PHE A 642 -37.22 2.90 -22.12
CA PHE A 642 -37.97 4.11 -22.51
C PHE A 642 -38.88 4.63 -21.41
N ASP A 643 -39.32 3.76 -20.50
CA ASP A 643 -40.30 4.07 -19.46
C ASP A 643 -39.64 4.56 -18.16
N GLN A 644 -38.32 4.70 -18.12
CA GLN A 644 -37.55 5.01 -16.91
C GLN A 644 -36.48 6.06 -17.18
N ASP A 645 -36.42 7.08 -16.31
CA ASP A 645 -35.33 8.06 -16.31
C ASP A 645 -34.13 7.49 -15.54
N GLY A 646 -33.07 7.14 -16.27
CA GLY A 646 -31.82 6.59 -15.71
C GLY A 646 -31.69 5.07 -15.83
N GLY A 647 -30.56 4.55 -15.33
CA GLY A 647 -30.29 3.11 -15.30
C GLY A 647 -30.83 2.48 -14.03
N VAL A 648 -31.42 1.29 -14.15
CA VAL A 648 -31.87 0.48 -13.01
C VAL A 648 -30.98 -0.78 -12.89
N PRO A 649 -30.41 -1.07 -11.70
CA PRO A 649 -29.51 -2.21 -11.48
C PRO A 649 -30.10 -3.61 -11.71
#